data_AF-A0A939X396-F1
#
_entry.id   AF-A0A939X396-F1
#
_cell.length_a   1.000
_cell.length_b   1.000
_cell.length_c   1.000
_cell.angle_alpha   90.00
_cell.angle_beta   90.00
_cell.angle_gamma   90.00
#
_symmetry.space_group_name_H-M   'P 1'
#
loop_
_entity.id
_entity.type
_entity.pdbx_description
1 polymer ?
#
loop_
_entity_poly.entity_id
_entity_poly.type
_entity_poly.pdbx_seq_one_letter_code
_entity_poly.pdbx_strand_id
1 'polypeptide(L)'
;MTQAQPTNYWVSPSALFIQLNAAGDRNYIHANCASGSMVMCYMKGITGLEYDNAHNYRRWPLIASPTVFHDNNKRWVYIAIPKSTAADAQAQVVFSPQEIDLYGQNEEGTQIGPADFYYIYTQGIISASSDGGVLRDRTWEQQFNNGSLASDEAIASGGEGTWWEYNATTNMVKFLKTISEAVFEKLTASWASITTLVLGGKTLKFVAGDDTAEDAEDSVVTPKWLGQRYLSRTHDDIAQGAITILKAVTVGNFEKDIQVGIGSRDGARILPDGTIIARSLELSQSLSVPTIKYNQIEVLSGTRWDSAGKGRVKEIIDVNQANHTCQFVLDLNDGEPGEFIIGDILRGFWSNMDGSKNATANSDDHHGNIQRAGFMSIYCRVQAVGDVVERVIDDTTYYIAKDARYSPMEGDKIYQNGLVTVVMRKFDTEEGEPEVWSPAPEQWSVLSVSGSFDNNHPERQAFFVYTTTYMARFQGVNTWEWEDHCFMGGWGDLTGFTMLVTDDEGQTIHRKEFNGESFVTKDAYIYGVIEQLTRFSDKVEIVLSNPDGTIASDEQIRADFVLKDVSGQVIQSGYQMTITRQSGNSAADAAWDAAIAQQYPDGIPSALYFSYSDVPELGAVFVVAASRTIHTEDGDQVYTTSASFLLTRAVIHEVFMGEWDPTVTYTRTSRAYPTITYGGCKWYLNANSSTNDEPYPGSSVWKMLYGVADLTIRFYDANAQLITTSAQIPGQVDLYLDPRLFCGNFDITSQLTDSDWAWERYTGNYGEETDTRTAADKQSDQGWRNAHWPEQPMTRTIRIRNADMPPTWPMCAKVNFIVTATYDGLEIPNIVSF
;
A
#
# COMPACT_ATOMS: atom_id res chain seq x y z
N MET A 1 72.70 79.41 -0.95
CA MET A 1 73.82 78.61 -0.44
C MET A 1 74.68 78.16 -1.62
N THR A 2 76.00 78.34 -1.55
CA THR A 2 76.93 77.87 -2.59
C THR A 2 77.09 76.36 -2.42
N GLN A 3 76.68 75.55 -3.39
CA GLN A 3 76.75 74.08 -3.28
C GLN A 3 77.36 73.43 -4.52
N ALA A 4 77.94 72.23 -4.32
CA ALA A 4 78.46 71.40 -5.38
C ALA A 4 77.36 70.71 -6.17
N GLN A 5 77.44 70.84 -7.50
CA GLN A 5 76.61 70.06 -8.41
C GLN A 5 77.26 68.68 -8.65
N PRO A 6 76.49 67.64 -9.01
CA PRO A 6 77.03 66.31 -9.33
C PRO A 6 78.08 66.29 -10.47
N THR A 7 78.18 67.35 -11.26
CA THR A 7 79.23 67.53 -12.28
C THR A 7 80.54 68.09 -11.73
N ASN A 8 80.58 68.54 -10.46
CA ASN A 8 81.77 69.15 -9.83
C ASN A 8 82.61 68.15 -9.02
N TYR A 9 82.15 66.91 -8.86
CA TYR A 9 82.91 65.87 -8.19
C TYR A 9 82.70 64.52 -8.86
N TRP A 10 83.60 63.58 -8.56
CA TRP A 10 83.42 62.18 -8.89
C TRP A 10 84.08 61.28 -7.86
N VAL A 11 83.36 60.24 -7.50
CA VAL A 11 83.78 59.15 -6.63
C VAL A 11 83.46 57.84 -7.33
N SER A 12 84.43 56.94 -7.45
CA SER A 12 84.21 55.64 -8.09
C SER A 12 83.01 54.92 -7.46
N PRO A 13 82.10 54.31 -8.25
CA PRO A 13 80.93 53.58 -7.73
C PRO A 13 81.25 52.46 -6.73
N SER A 14 82.48 51.95 -6.75
CA SER A 14 82.97 50.90 -5.85
C SER A 14 83.75 51.42 -4.64
N ALA A 15 83.95 52.74 -4.53
CA ALA A 15 84.84 53.33 -3.53
C ALA A 15 84.23 53.41 -2.12
N LEU A 16 82.91 53.59 -2.01
CA LEU A 16 82.23 53.86 -0.75
C LEU A 16 81.03 52.94 -0.56
N PHE A 17 80.94 52.33 0.61
CA PHE A 17 79.82 51.51 1.02
C PHE A 17 79.21 52.12 2.30
N ILE A 18 77.91 52.44 2.26
CA ILE A 18 77.16 52.95 3.41
C ILE A 18 75.97 52.03 3.67
N GLN A 19 76.01 51.32 4.79
CA GLN A 19 74.88 50.55 5.29
C GLN A 19 74.13 51.34 6.36
N LEU A 20 72.85 51.58 6.11
CA LEU A 20 71.93 52.18 7.08
C LEU A 20 71.47 51.11 8.09
N ASN A 21 71.15 51.54 9.32
CA ASN A 21 70.66 50.69 10.42
C ASN A 21 71.57 49.49 10.72
N ALA A 22 72.88 49.72 10.70
CA ALA A 22 73.85 48.65 10.90
C ALA A 22 73.77 48.09 12.34
N ALA A 23 74.18 46.83 12.50
CA ALA A 23 74.11 46.11 13.79
C ALA A 23 72.71 46.11 14.47
N GLY A 24 71.64 46.39 13.72
CA GLY A 24 70.27 46.42 14.22
C GLY A 24 69.87 47.71 14.95
N ASP A 25 70.73 48.73 14.98
CA ASP A 25 70.42 50.04 15.54
C ASP A 25 70.15 51.06 14.42
N ARG A 26 68.94 51.64 14.43
CA ARG A 26 68.48 52.60 13.42
C ARG A 26 69.29 53.91 13.35
N ASN A 27 70.04 54.25 14.39
CA ASN A 27 70.90 55.43 14.40
C ASN A 27 72.38 55.09 14.19
N TYR A 28 72.72 53.82 13.99
CA TYR A 28 74.08 53.40 13.66
C TYR A 28 74.26 53.22 12.15
N ILE A 29 75.16 54.01 11.56
CA ILE A 29 75.51 53.96 10.15
C ILE A 29 76.90 53.35 10.01
N HIS A 30 77.00 52.25 9.27
CA HIS A 30 78.28 51.65 8.93
C HIS A 30 78.70 52.15 7.54
N ALA A 31 79.56 53.18 7.54
CA ALA A 31 80.20 53.69 6.34
C ALA A 31 81.65 53.21 6.28
N ASN A 32 82.05 52.64 5.14
CA ASN A 32 83.41 52.14 4.91
C ASN A 32 83.85 52.42 3.46
N CYS A 33 85.14 52.65 3.26
CA CYS A 33 85.74 52.88 1.96
C CYS A 33 86.60 51.68 1.53
N ALA A 34 86.59 51.36 0.23
CA ALA A 34 87.50 50.38 -0.33
C ALA A 34 88.96 50.91 -0.28
N SER A 35 89.93 50.02 -0.09
CA SER A 35 91.35 50.40 0.00
C SER A 35 91.81 51.12 -1.27
N GLY A 36 92.45 52.29 -1.11
CA GLY A 36 92.93 53.12 -2.22
C GLY A 36 91.87 54.02 -2.87
N SER A 37 90.66 54.09 -2.29
CA SER A 37 89.59 54.98 -2.76
C SER A 37 89.97 56.46 -2.71
N MET A 38 89.60 57.19 -3.75
CA MET A 38 89.87 58.62 -3.90
C MET A 38 88.59 59.35 -4.29
N VAL A 39 88.44 60.59 -3.83
CA VAL A 39 87.45 61.54 -4.34
C VAL A 39 88.15 62.58 -5.21
N MET A 40 87.58 62.87 -6.38
CA MET A 40 88.01 63.95 -7.26
C MET A 40 87.00 65.09 -7.21
N CYS A 41 87.46 66.32 -7.13
CA CYS A 41 86.58 67.49 -7.12
C CYS A 41 87.21 68.65 -7.88
N TYR A 42 86.35 69.41 -8.59
CA TYR A 42 86.72 70.62 -9.30
C TYR A 42 85.61 71.66 -9.23
N MET A 43 86.00 72.86 -8.80
CA MET A 43 85.15 74.04 -8.84
C MET A 43 85.96 75.25 -9.28
N LYS A 44 85.54 75.85 -10.40
CA LYS A 44 86.18 77.04 -10.95
C LYS A 44 85.99 78.23 -10.00
N GLY A 45 87.08 78.90 -9.64
CA GLY A 45 87.08 80.11 -8.82
C GLY A 45 87.01 79.88 -7.31
N ILE A 46 87.17 78.64 -6.83
CA ILE A 46 87.26 78.30 -5.40
C ILE A 46 88.70 77.90 -5.07
N THR A 47 89.42 78.78 -4.37
CA THR A 47 90.83 78.57 -4.02
C THR A 47 91.00 77.25 -3.23
N GLY A 48 91.79 76.33 -3.79
CA GLY A 48 92.06 75.00 -3.21
C GLY A 48 91.31 73.84 -3.86
N LEU A 49 90.21 74.10 -4.57
CA LEU A 49 89.43 73.13 -5.36
C LEU A 49 89.55 73.36 -6.88
N GLU A 50 90.50 74.22 -7.28
CA GLU A 50 90.93 74.41 -8.67
C GLU A 50 91.86 73.26 -9.11
N TYR A 51 92.26 73.28 -10.39
CA TYR A 51 93.25 72.34 -10.89
C TYR A 51 94.56 72.39 -10.07
N ASP A 52 95.27 71.26 -10.04
CA ASP A 52 96.66 71.29 -9.61
C ASP A 52 97.56 72.02 -10.63
N ASN A 53 98.82 72.25 -10.28
CA ASN A 53 99.77 72.96 -11.16
C ASN A 53 100.03 72.24 -12.50
N ALA A 54 99.55 71.00 -12.67
CA ALA A 54 99.67 70.21 -13.89
C ALA A 54 98.34 70.12 -14.68
N HIS A 55 97.33 70.93 -14.33
CA HIS A 55 95.99 70.92 -14.91
C HIS A 55 95.21 69.60 -14.73
N ASN A 56 95.54 68.81 -13.70
CA ASN A 56 94.76 67.63 -13.34
C ASN A 56 93.77 67.94 -12.22
N TYR A 57 92.65 67.22 -12.24
CA TYR A 57 91.70 67.24 -11.14
C TYR A 57 92.38 66.83 -9.84
N ARG A 58 92.21 67.66 -8.80
CA ARG A 58 92.72 67.33 -7.48
C ARG A 58 91.96 66.14 -6.93
N ARG A 59 92.71 65.25 -6.27
CA ARG A 59 92.19 64.03 -5.68
C ARG A 59 92.64 63.92 -4.23
N TRP A 60 91.74 63.46 -3.38
CA TRP A 60 92.03 63.22 -1.97
C TRP A 60 91.71 61.76 -1.63
N PRO A 61 92.55 61.08 -0.84
CA PRO A 61 92.20 59.77 -0.28
C PRO A 61 90.89 59.89 0.50
N LEU A 62 89.93 59.03 0.16
CA LEU A 62 88.60 59.04 0.76
C LEU A 62 88.55 58.06 1.92
N ILE A 63 88.20 58.57 3.10
CA ILE A 63 87.95 57.76 4.29
C ILE A 63 86.50 57.90 4.75
N ALA A 64 86.00 56.85 5.37
CA ALA A 64 84.70 56.83 6.03
C ALA A 64 84.86 56.08 7.35
N SER A 65 84.03 56.45 8.33
CA SER A 65 84.03 55.80 9.64
C SER A 65 82.60 55.46 10.05
N PRO A 66 82.39 54.32 10.73
CA PRO A 66 81.10 54.03 11.33
C PRO A 66 80.71 55.14 12.30
N THR A 67 79.45 55.60 12.22
CA THR A 67 78.97 56.77 12.97
C THR A 67 77.63 56.43 13.63
N VAL A 68 77.51 56.71 14.94
CA VAL A 68 76.24 56.65 15.68
C VAL A 68 75.66 58.05 15.78
N PHE A 69 74.39 58.23 15.44
CA PHE A 69 73.68 59.49 15.63
C PHE A 69 73.00 59.55 17.00
N HIS A 70 73.14 60.67 17.69
CA HIS A 70 72.53 60.90 19.01
C HIS A 70 71.16 61.59 18.93
N ASP A 71 70.60 61.75 17.73
CA ASP A 71 69.27 62.28 17.47
C ASP A 71 68.59 61.54 16.31
N ASN A 72 67.29 61.79 16.13
CA ASN A 72 66.48 61.11 15.12
C ASN A 72 66.30 61.91 13.83
N ASN A 73 66.96 63.06 13.69
CA ASN A 73 66.74 63.95 12.55
C ASN A 73 67.28 63.32 11.26
N LYS A 74 66.71 63.74 10.12
CA LYS A 74 67.25 63.40 8.80
C LYS A 74 68.72 63.86 8.66
N ARG A 75 69.47 63.18 7.81
CA ARG A 75 70.90 63.45 7.59
C ARG A 75 71.21 63.65 6.11
N TRP A 76 71.98 64.68 5.82
CA TRP A 76 72.53 64.94 4.49
C TRP A 76 73.96 64.42 4.45
N VAL A 77 74.30 63.72 3.38
CA VAL A 77 75.61 63.10 3.19
C VAL A 77 76.52 64.06 2.45
N TYR A 78 77.69 64.33 3.03
CA TYR A 78 78.71 65.20 2.47
C TYR A 78 80.07 64.50 2.46
N ILE A 79 80.97 64.99 1.61
CA ILE A 79 82.39 64.68 1.68
C ILE A 79 83.12 65.96 2.11
N ALA A 80 83.70 65.94 3.30
CA ALA A 80 84.50 67.01 3.85
C ALA A 80 85.94 66.92 3.32
N ILE A 81 86.33 67.91 2.52
CA ILE A 81 87.68 68.03 1.93
C ILE A 81 88.47 69.08 2.71
N PRO A 82 89.64 68.74 3.29
CA PRO A 82 90.43 69.70 4.07
C PRO A 82 90.97 70.83 3.19
N LYS A 83 90.94 72.07 3.70
CA LYS A 83 91.54 73.27 3.06
C LYS A 83 93.07 73.33 3.18
N SER A 84 93.71 72.20 3.52
CA SER A 84 95.15 72.05 3.65
C SER A 84 95.79 71.62 2.33
N THR A 85 97.02 72.05 2.08
CA THR A 85 97.84 71.63 0.93
C THR A 85 98.79 70.47 1.27
N ALA A 86 98.68 69.88 2.47
CA ALA A 86 99.47 68.73 2.87
C ALA A 86 99.13 67.51 2.00
N ALA A 87 100.16 66.78 1.54
CA ALA A 87 100.01 65.68 0.58
C ALA A 87 99.28 64.44 1.15
N ASP A 88 99.16 64.34 2.46
CA ASP A 88 98.52 63.28 3.22
C ASP A 88 97.13 63.66 3.76
N ALA A 89 96.61 64.82 3.38
CA ALA A 89 95.30 65.28 3.82
C ALA A 89 94.17 64.42 3.24
N GLN A 90 93.34 63.82 4.09
CA GLN A 90 92.29 62.88 3.72
C GLN A 90 90.92 63.55 3.69
N ALA A 91 90.09 63.20 2.70
CA ALA A 91 88.70 63.62 2.64
C ALA A 91 87.81 62.61 3.39
N GLN A 92 86.87 63.10 4.18
CA GLN A 92 86.05 62.26 5.05
C GLN A 92 84.57 62.35 4.69
N VAL A 93 83.89 61.21 4.61
CA VAL A 93 82.43 61.17 4.51
C VAL A 93 81.82 61.59 5.85
N VAL A 94 80.97 62.61 5.83
CA VAL A 94 80.33 63.18 7.02
C VAL A 94 78.82 63.32 6.81
N PHE A 95 78.07 63.28 7.91
CA PHE A 95 76.62 63.28 7.91
C PHE A 95 76.12 64.50 8.70
N SER A 96 75.51 65.47 8.02
CA SER A 96 75.04 66.72 8.64
C SER A 96 73.57 66.61 9.07
N PRO A 97 73.16 67.15 10.24
CA PRO A 97 71.75 67.22 10.68
C PRO A 97 70.85 68.15 9.87
N GLN A 98 71.46 69.02 9.08
CA GLN A 98 70.79 70.02 8.26
C GLN A 98 71.62 70.28 7.00
N GLU A 99 70.98 70.87 6.00
CA GLU A 99 71.64 71.23 4.77
C GLU A 99 72.63 72.37 5.01
N ILE A 100 73.88 72.17 4.60
CA ILE A 100 74.97 73.14 4.69
C ILE A 100 75.51 73.44 3.29
N ASP A 101 76.07 74.62 3.16
CA ASP A 101 76.77 75.06 1.96
C ASP A 101 78.22 74.54 1.90
N LEU A 102 78.92 74.86 0.82
CA LEU A 102 80.30 74.45 0.55
C LEU A 102 81.28 74.82 1.69
N TYR A 103 81.01 75.88 2.45
CA TYR A 103 81.86 76.37 3.53
C TYR A 103 81.42 75.87 4.91
N GLY A 104 80.36 75.07 4.98
CA GLY A 104 79.84 74.48 6.21
C GLY A 104 78.87 75.38 6.97
N GLN A 105 78.28 76.38 6.30
CA GLN A 105 77.28 77.28 6.88
C GLN A 105 75.87 76.85 6.48
N ASN A 106 74.89 77.04 7.37
CA ASN A 106 73.47 76.85 7.04
C ASN A 106 72.91 78.07 6.27
N GLU A 107 71.63 78.03 5.90
CA GLU A 107 70.96 79.10 5.14
C GLU A 107 70.98 80.46 5.84
N GLU A 108 71.06 80.47 7.17
CA GLU A 108 71.11 81.68 8.01
C GLU A 108 72.56 82.21 8.21
N GLY A 109 73.56 81.56 7.61
CA GLY A 109 74.98 81.95 7.70
C GLY A 109 75.70 81.52 8.98
N THR A 110 75.08 80.64 9.79
CA THR A 110 75.68 80.09 11.02
C THR A 110 76.61 78.93 10.67
N GLN A 111 77.81 78.91 11.23
CA GLN A 111 78.81 77.85 10.99
C GLN A 111 78.43 76.56 11.74
N ILE A 112 78.19 75.47 11.01
CA ILE A 112 77.77 74.17 11.55
C ILE A 112 78.89 73.15 11.51
N GLY A 113 79.60 73.04 10.37
CA GLY A 113 80.80 72.23 10.24
C GLY A 113 82.07 73.05 10.55
N PRO A 114 83.19 72.44 10.96
CA PRO A 114 84.48 73.14 11.07
C PRO A 114 84.84 73.90 9.79
N ALA A 115 85.30 75.15 9.93
CA ALA A 115 85.59 76.05 8.81
C ALA A 115 86.83 75.65 7.99
N ASP A 116 87.64 74.72 8.49
CA ASP A 116 88.86 74.23 7.85
C ASP A 116 88.59 73.23 6.70
N PHE A 117 87.32 72.92 6.40
CA PHE A 117 86.92 71.99 5.36
C PHE A 117 85.98 72.62 4.34
N TYR A 118 85.99 72.09 3.12
CA TYR A 118 84.96 72.27 2.11
C TYR A 118 84.00 71.07 2.14
N TYR A 119 82.69 71.31 2.08
CA TYR A 119 81.67 70.26 2.16
C TYR A 119 81.02 70.04 0.80
N ILE A 120 81.32 68.91 0.17
CA ILE A 120 80.75 68.52 -1.13
C ILE A 120 79.46 67.73 -0.90
N TYR A 121 78.34 68.31 -1.30
CA TYR A 121 77.04 67.65 -1.15
C TYR A 121 76.86 66.54 -2.18
N THR A 122 76.65 65.31 -1.72
CA THR A 122 76.59 64.13 -2.62
C THR A 122 75.18 63.80 -3.09
N GLN A 123 74.20 64.69 -2.87
CA GLN A 123 72.77 64.47 -3.12
C GLN A 123 72.16 63.32 -2.31
N GLY A 124 72.91 62.76 -1.34
CA GLY A 124 72.42 61.71 -0.46
C GLY A 124 71.64 62.29 0.72
N ILE A 125 70.39 61.86 0.90
CA ILE A 125 69.57 62.18 2.07
C ILE A 125 69.10 60.89 2.72
N ILE A 126 69.40 60.75 4.00
CA ILE A 126 68.97 59.67 4.87
C ILE A 126 67.80 60.16 5.72
N SER A 127 66.70 59.41 5.71
CA SER A 127 65.48 59.77 6.42
C SER A 127 65.70 59.88 7.93
N ALA A 128 64.79 60.62 8.58
CA ALA A 128 64.68 60.64 10.04
C ALA A 128 64.29 59.26 10.57
N SER A 129 64.92 58.83 11.68
CA SER A 129 64.60 57.56 12.34
C SER A 129 63.36 57.64 13.24
N SER A 130 62.70 58.81 13.29
CA SER A 130 61.36 58.98 13.83
C SER A 130 60.56 59.97 13.00
N ASP A 131 59.31 59.63 12.70
CA ASP A 131 58.38 60.48 11.97
C ASP A 131 57.02 60.47 12.67
N GLY A 132 56.50 61.65 13.02
CA GLY A 132 55.29 61.76 13.82
C GLY A 132 55.34 61.08 15.21
N GLY A 133 56.54 60.83 15.76
CA GLY A 133 56.73 60.16 17.05
C GLY A 133 56.86 58.64 16.98
N VAL A 134 56.74 58.03 15.80
CA VAL A 134 56.92 56.58 15.59
C VAL A 134 58.35 56.32 15.10
N LEU A 135 59.04 55.39 15.77
CA LEU A 135 60.39 55.02 15.42
C LEU A 135 60.39 54.09 14.20
N ARG A 136 61.22 54.40 13.22
CA ARG A 136 61.41 53.59 12.00
C ARG A 136 62.87 53.48 11.62
N ASP A 137 63.18 52.43 10.87
CA ASP A 137 64.51 52.25 10.30
C ASP A 137 64.75 53.33 9.24
N ARG A 138 65.98 53.86 9.22
CA ARG A 138 66.40 54.89 8.28
C ARG A 138 66.48 54.29 6.88
N THR A 139 66.00 55.06 5.93
CA THR A 139 65.99 54.71 4.51
C THR A 139 66.62 55.87 3.73
N TRP A 140 67.07 55.59 2.51
CA TRP A 140 67.50 56.64 1.60
C TRP A 140 66.27 57.35 1.03
N GLU A 141 66.07 58.62 1.38
CA GLU A 141 65.09 59.50 0.74
C GLU A 141 65.60 59.95 -0.62
N GLN A 142 66.90 60.22 -0.71
CA GLN A 142 67.59 60.52 -1.94
C GLN A 142 68.91 59.74 -1.96
N GLN A 143 69.15 58.97 -3.02
CA GLN A 143 70.32 58.10 -3.12
C GLN A 143 71.60 58.92 -3.32
N PHE A 144 72.70 58.42 -2.75
CA PHE A 144 74.04 58.98 -2.95
C PHE A 144 74.38 59.02 -4.45
N ASN A 145 74.79 60.18 -4.94
CA ASN A 145 75.23 60.35 -6.31
C ASN A 145 76.77 60.29 -6.36
N ASN A 146 77.29 59.41 -7.21
CA ASN A 146 78.74 59.25 -7.41
C ASN A 146 79.39 60.39 -8.19
N GLY A 147 78.60 61.33 -8.70
CA GLY A 147 79.03 62.41 -9.57
C GLY A 147 79.46 61.90 -10.93
N SER A 148 79.67 62.81 -11.88
CA SER A 148 80.06 62.47 -13.25
C SER A 148 81.28 63.24 -13.77
N LEU A 149 81.78 64.21 -12.99
CA LEU A 149 82.89 65.12 -13.31
C LEU A 149 83.09 65.35 -14.82
N ALA A 150 82.31 66.27 -15.38
CA ALA A 150 82.39 66.59 -16.80
C ALA A 150 83.39 67.73 -17.05
N SER A 151 84.25 67.60 -18.05
CA SER A 151 85.07 68.72 -18.52
C SER A 151 84.18 69.81 -19.13
N ASP A 152 84.63 71.07 -19.10
CA ASP A 152 83.91 72.19 -19.71
C ASP A 152 83.55 71.93 -21.19
N GLU A 153 84.35 71.10 -21.90
CA GLU A 153 84.10 70.65 -23.28
C GLU A 153 82.96 69.64 -23.44
N ALA A 154 82.67 68.79 -22.44
CA ALA A 154 81.62 67.77 -22.55
C ALA A 154 80.19 68.32 -22.33
N ILE A 155 80.05 69.46 -21.65
CA ILE A 155 78.77 70.13 -21.40
C ILE A 155 78.33 70.95 -22.63
N ALA A 156 79.28 71.38 -23.48
CA ALA A 156 79.03 72.25 -24.62
C ALA A 156 78.48 71.53 -25.88
N SER A 157 78.42 70.20 -25.92
CA SER A 157 78.05 69.43 -27.13
C SER A 157 76.69 68.71 -27.10
N GLY A 158 75.73 69.15 -26.27
CA GLY A 158 74.29 68.84 -26.38
C GLY A 158 73.92 67.44 -26.92
N GLY A 159 73.77 66.44 -26.05
CA GLY A 159 73.50 65.06 -26.45
C GLY A 159 72.08 64.77 -26.96
N GLU A 160 71.98 64.04 -28.07
CA GLU A 160 70.78 63.31 -28.51
C GLU A 160 70.98 61.79 -28.37
N GLY A 161 69.97 61.06 -27.88
CA GLY A 161 69.85 59.63 -28.23
C GLY A 161 69.24 58.64 -27.23
N THR A 162 68.99 58.97 -25.97
CA THR A 162 68.55 57.95 -24.99
C THR A 162 67.03 57.80 -24.92
N TRP A 163 66.50 56.73 -25.54
CA TRP A 163 65.08 56.33 -25.52
C TRP A 163 64.69 55.56 -24.25
N TRP A 164 65.69 55.03 -23.57
CA TRP A 164 65.55 54.24 -22.36
C TRP A 164 66.77 54.44 -21.47
N GLU A 165 66.59 54.19 -20.20
CA GLU A 165 67.61 54.14 -19.17
C GLU A 165 67.64 52.72 -18.61
N TYR A 166 68.79 52.06 -18.67
CA TYR A 166 69.00 50.78 -18.03
C TYR A 166 69.68 50.99 -16.68
N ASN A 167 68.99 50.58 -15.62
CA ASN A 167 69.55 50.55 -14.29
C ASN A 167 70.16 49.17 -14.05
N ALA A 168 71.49 49.09 -14.05
CA ALA A 168 72.21 47.83 -13.86
C ALA A 168 72.08 47.28 -12.43
N THR A 169 71.84 48.13 -11.44
CA THR A 169 71.66 47.73 -10.04
C THR A 169 70.32 47.03 -9.81
N THR A 170 69.26 47.44 -10.51
CA THR A 170 67.93 46.80 -10.45
C THR A 170 67.64 45.89 -11.65
N ASN A 171 68.52 45.86 -12.65
CA ASN A 171 68.40 45.16 -13.92
C ASN A 171 67.11 45.51 -14.71
N MET A 172 66.66 46.76 -14.65
CA MET A 172 65.42 47.23 -15.27
C MET A 172 65.69 48.27 -16.36
N VAL A 173 64.88 48.24 -17.43
CA VAL A 173 64.86 49.26 -18.49
C VAL A 173 63.66 50.17 -18.28
N LYS A 174 63.90 51.46 -18.08
CA LYS A 174 62.87 52.51 -18.03
C LYS A 174 62.87 53.27 -19.35
N PHE A 175 61.78 53.23 -20.09
CA PHE A 175 61.64 54.06 -21.30
C PHE A 175 61.40 55.52 -20.89
N LEU A 176 62.18 56.43 -21.48
CA LEU A 176 62.15 57.86 -21.15
C LEU A 176 61.22 58.66 -22.08
N LYS A 177 60.74 58.02 -23.15
CA LYS A 177 59.79 58.59 -24.12
C LYS A 177 58.62 57.63 -24.32
N THR A 178 57.46 58.18 -24.69
CA THR A 178 56.28 57.41 -25.06
C THR A 178 56.57 56.57 -26.31
N ILE A 179 56.31 55.27 -26.25
CA ILE A 179 56.39 54.38 -27.41
C ILE A 179 55.07 54.50 -28.17
N SER A 180 55.10 55.01 -29.41
CA SER A 180 53.89 55.16 -30.24
C SER A 180 53.43 53.85 -30.87
N GLU A 181 54.38 53.01 -31.29
CA GLU A 181 54.14 51.68 -31.85
C GLU A 181 55.38 50.82 -31.55
N ALA A 182 55.16 49.57 -31.12
CA ALA A 182 56.23 48.59 -30.98
C ALA A 182 55.71 47.21 -31.36
N VAL A 183 56.46 46.53 -32.23
CA VAL A 183 56.16 45.17 -32.68
C VAL A 183 57.07 44.22 -31.90
N PHE A 184 56.48 43.33 -31.12
CA PHE A 184 57.19 42.30 -30.36
C PHE A 184 56.86 40.93 -30.94
N GLU A 185 57.86 40.07 -31.13
CA GLU A 185 57.62 38.66 -31.49
C GLU A 185 57.01 37.89 -30.31
N LYS A 186 57.50 38.15 -29.08
CA LYS A 186 56.94 37.63 -27.84
C LYS A 186 57.29 38.56 -26.68
N LEU A 187 56.31 38.93 -25.85
CA LEU A 187 56.52 39.67 -24.60
C LEU A 187 56.24 38.75 -23.41
N THR A 188 57.24 38.49 -22.57
CA THR A 188 57.09 37.66 -21.35
C THR A 188 57.44 38.51 -20.13
N ALA A 189 56.50 38.66 -19.19
CA ALA A 189 56.71 39.37 -17.94
C ALA A 189 56.20 38.52 -16.77
N SER A 190 56.93 38.48 -15.66
CA SER A 190 56.50 37.79 -14.44
C SER A 190 55.33 38.49 -13.74
N TRP A 191 55.25 39.81 -13.90
CA TRP A 191 54.12 40.65 -13.48
C TRP A 191 54.07 41.88 -14.40
N ALA A 192 52.87 42.38 -14.69
CA ALA A 192 52.66 43.60 -15.45
C ALA A 192 51.44 44.34 -14.88
N SER A 193 51.57 45.65 -14.69
CA SER A 193 50.44 46.53 -14.32
C SER A 193 50.03 47.32 -15.55
N ILE A 194 48.95 46.91 -16.21
CA ILE A 194 48.43 47.51 -17.43
C ILE A 194 47.15 48.27 -17.07
N THR A 195 47.15 49.59 -17.27
CA THR A 195 45.98 50.44 -17.01
C THR A 195 44.91 50.34 -18.09
N THR A 196 45.33 50.16 -19.35
CA THR A 196 44.43 50.04 -20.50
C THR A 196 45.01 49.04 -21.48
N LEU A 197 44.25 48.01 -21.81
CA LEU A 197 44.63 47.02 -22.82
C LEU A 197 43.63 47.07 -23.98
N VAL A 198 44.12 47.33 -25.19
CA VAL A 198 43.28 47.32 -26.40
C VAL A 198 43.59 46.07 -27.21
N LEU A 199 42.60 45.21 -27.40
CA LEU A 199 42.71 44.01 -28.24
C LEU A 199 41.60 44.05 -29.29
N GLY A 200 41.95 43.91 -30.57
CA GLY A 200 40.98 43.91 -31.66
C GLY A 200 40.10 45.17 -31.75
N GLY A 201 40.61 46.32 -31.28
CA GLY A 201 39.86 47.60 -31.27
C GLY A 201 38.95 47.81 -30.05
N LYS A 202 38.82 46.84 -29.14
CA LYS A 202 38.07 46.98 -27.89
C LYS A 202 39.00 47.34 -26.74
N THR A 203 38.59 48.30 -25.91
CA THR A 203 39.34 48.75 -24.74
C THR A 203 38.89 47.98 -23.51
N LEU A 204 39.76 47.16 -22.93
CA LEU A 204 39.54 46.44 -21.69
C LEU A 204 40.06 47.28 -20.51
N LYS A 205 39.19 47.52 -19.52
CA LYS A 205 39.42 48.47 -18.41
C LYS A 205 39.56 47.78 -17.06
N PHE A 206 38.89 46.64 -16.85
CA PHE A 206 38.82 45.99 -15.54
C PHE A 206 38.87 44.47 -15.63
N VAL A 207 39.06 43.83 -14.48
CA VAL A 207 38.90 42.38 -14.29
C VAL A 207 37.51 42.15 -13.68
N ALA A 208 36.74 41.20 -14.21
CA ALA A 208 35.37 40.93 -13.79
C ALA A 208 35.30 40.48 -12.33
N GLY A 209 34.42 41.12 -11.55
CA GLY A 209 34.12 40.82 -10.15
C GLY A 209 32.64 40.50 -9.95
N ASP A 210 32.23 40.30 -8.70
CA ASP A 210 30.89 39.79 -8.37
C ASP A 210 29.75 40.68 -8.91
N ASP A 211 29.97 42.00 -9.02
CA ASP A 211 29.00 42.98 -9.52
C ASP A 211 29.12 43.27 -11.04
N THR A 212 30.05 42.63 -11.75
CA THR A 212 30.21 42.86 -13.20
C THR A 212 29.06 42.21 -13.96
N ALA A 213 28.41 43.00 -14.82
CA ALA A 213 27.31 42.56 -15.68
C ALA A 213 27.75 41.48 -16.68
N GLU A 214 26.86 40.54 -17.01
CA GLU A 214 27.18 39.39 -17.85
C GLU A 214 27.46 39.73 -19.32
N ASP A 215 26.97 40.88 -19.77
CA ASP A 215 27.14 41.44 -21.11
C ASP A 215 28.24 42.52 -21.18
N ALA A 216 29.06 42.67 -20.13
CA ALA A 216 30.12 43.67 -20.08
C ALA A 216 31.19 43.43 -21.16
N GLU A 217 31.33 44.37 -22.10
CA GLU A 217 32.31 44.25 -23.21
C GLU A 217 33.72 44.75 -22.87
N ASP A 218 33.91 45.38 -21.72
CA ASP A 218 35.15 46.08 -21.34
C ASP A 218 35.92 45.40 -20.19
N SER A 219 35.52 44.19 -19.81
CA SER A 219 36.04 43.50 -18.63
C SER A 219 36.64 42.13 -18.96
N VAL A 220 37.75 41.78 -18.32
CA VAL A 220 38.43 40.48 -18.46
C VAL A 220 37.82 39.47 -17.48
N VAL A 221 37.24 38.39 -18.00
CA VAL A 221 36.56 37.36 -17.20
C VAL A 221 37.55 36.49 -16.41
N THR A 222 37.25 36.22 -15.14
CA THR A 222 38.03 35.29 -14.29
C THR A 222 37.38 33.89 -14.24
N PRO A 223 38.15 32.81 -14.01
CA PRO A 223 37.59 31.46 -13.87
C PRO A 223 36.54 31.36 -12.76
N LYS A 224 36.73 32.08 -11.65
CA LYS A 224 35.78 32.11 -10.53
C LYS A 224 34.46 32.77 -10.93
N TRP A 225 34.52 33.90 -11.63
CA TRP A 225 33.32 34.60 -12.11
C TRP A 225 32.51 33.73 -13.08
N LEU A 226 33.20 33.02 -13.98
CA LEU A 226 32.56 32.12 -14.96
C LEU A 226 31.91 30.89 -14.27
N GLY A 227 32.61 30.26 -13.32
CA GLY A 227 32.13 29.06 -12.64
C GLY A 227 30.97 29.27 -11.68
N GLN A 228 30.59 30.52 -11.38
CA GLN A 228 29.41 30.82 -10.55
C GLN A 228 28.14 31.09 -11.36
N ARG A 229 28.26 31.30 -12.68
CA ARG A 229 27.17 31.78 -13.54
C ARG A 229 26.81 30.85 -14.68
N TYR A 230 27.68 29.91 -15.05
CA TYR A 230 27.46 28.98 -16.15
C TYR A 230 27.60 27.53 -15.67
N LEU A 231 26.73 26.67 -16.19
CA LEU A 231 26.79 25.24 -15.94
C LEU A 231 28.01 24.61 -16.62
N SER A 232 28.79 23.87 -15.84
CA SER A 232 29.94 23.13 -16.34
C SER A 232 29.56 21.87 -17.10
N ARG A 233 30.39 21.56 -18.11
CA ARG A 233 30.30 20.30 -18.87
C ARG A 233 31.16 19.18 -18.25
N THR A 234 32.11 19.51 -17.39
CA THR A 234 33.20 18.58 -17.00
C THR A 234 33.37 18.40 -15.50
N HIS A 235 32.68 19.19 -14.67
CA HIS A 235 32.67 19.01 -13.21
C HIS A 235 31.25 19.21 -12.69
N ASP A 236 30.99 18.70 -11.49
CA ASP A 236 29.68 18.83 -10.83
C ASP A 236 29.31 20.31 -10.65
N ASP A 237 28.04 20.61 -10.89
CA ASP A 237 27.51 21.97 -10.87
C ASP A 237 26.02 21.98 -10.52
N ILE A 238 25.50 23.14 -10.10
CA ILE A 238 24.13 23.33 -9.64
C ILE A 238 23.56 24.62 -10.23
N ALA A 239 22.49 24.49 -11.02
CA ALA A 239 21.66 25.64 -11.37
C ALA A 239 20.64 25.92 -10.27
N GLN A 240 20.76 27.08 -9.62
CA GLN A 240 19.77 27.54 -8.64
C GLN A 240 18.53 28.18 -9.29
N GLY A 241 18.63 28.63 -10.54
CA GLY A 241 17.54 29.20 -11.33
C GLY A 241 16.83 28.18 -12.23
N ALA A 242 15.69 28.57 -12.79
CA ALA A 242 14.99 27.77 -13.80
C ALA A 242 15.79 27.74 -15.10
N ILE A 243 16.05 26.54 -15.63
CA ILE A 243 16.70 26.36 -16.93
C ILE A 243 15.62 26.09 -17.98
N THR A 244 15.48 26.99 -18.94
CA THR A 244 14.65 26.76 -20.13
C THR A 244 15.49 26.07 -21.20
N ILE A 245 15.12 24.83 -21.56
CA ILE A 245 15.82 24.06 -22.59
C ILE A 245 14.90 23.95 -23.80
N LEU A 246 15.22 24.70 -24.85
CA LEU A 246 14.43 24.76 -26.10
C LEU A 246 14.68 23.57 -27.04
N LYS A 247 15.71 22.77 -26.75
CA LYS A 247 16.10 21.59 -27.53
C LYS A 247 16.01 20.33 -26.65
N ALA A 248 16.53 19.21 -27.13
CA ALA A 248 16.55 17.97 -26.35
C ALA A 248 17.59 18.00 -25.23
N VAL A 249 17.27 17.37 -24.09
CA VAL A 249 18.22 17.01 -23.03
C VAL A 249 18.58 15.55 -23.19
N THR A 250 19.87 15.24 -23.15
CA THR A 250 20.36 13.85 -23.22
C THR A 250 21.24 13.56 -22.02
N VAL A 251 20.90 12.51 -21.28
CA VAL A 251 21.65 11.99 -20.14
C VAL A 251 22.19 10.62 -20.54
N GLY A 252 23.52 10.45 -20.54
CA GLY A 252 24.17 9.21 -20.99
C GLY A 252 24.57 9.20 -22.48
N ASN A 253 25.09 8.08 -22.95
CA ASN A 253 25.63 7.95 -24.31
C ASN A 253 24.52 7.57 -25.30
N PHE A 254 23.77 8.57 -25.76
CA PHE A 254 22.62 8.40 -26.65
C PHE A 254 23.07 8.69 -28.10
N GLU A 255 23.59 7.69 -28.82
CA GLU A 255 23.92 7.86 -30.24
C GLU A 255 22.66 8.03 -31.10
N LYS A 256 22.73 8.98 -32.05
CA LYS A 256 21.59 9.47 -32.83
C LYS A 256 21.24 8.59 -34.05
N ASP A 257 22.08 7.64 -34.43
CA ASP A 257 21.93 6.93 -35.70
C ASP A 257 21.77 5.41 -35.53
N ILE A 258 20.84 4.86 -36.33
CA ILE A 258 20.59 3.44 -36.64
C ILE A 258 19.35 2.81 -35.97
N GLN A 259 18.49 2.27 -36.86
CA GLN A 259 17.31 1.43 -36.66
C GLN A 259 17.59 0.21 -35.77
N VAL A 260 17.69 0.39 -34.46
CA VAL A 260 17.66 -0.72 -33.51
C VAL A 260 16.74 -0.33 -32.37
N GLY A 261 15.85 -1.25 -31.99
CA GLY A 261 14.90 -1.08 -30.89
C GLY A 261 15.57 -0.65 -29.58
N ILE A 262 14.74 -0.36 -28.58
CA ILE A 262 15.05 0.21 -27.25
C ILE A 262 16.21 -0.51 -26.49
N GLY A 263 16.67 -1.68 -26.95
CA GLY A 263 17.64 -2.55 -26.29
C GLY A 263 19.07 -2.05 -26.09
N SER A 264 19.61 -1.09 -26.86
CA SER A 264 21.06 -0.76 -26.80
C SER A 264 21.45 0.62 -26.22
N ARG A 265 20.50 1.38 -25.66
CA ARG A 265 20.74 2.79 -25.26
C ARG A 265 20.95 2.97 -23.76
N ASP A 266 22.11 3.51 -23.36
CA ASP A 266 22.40 3.84 -21.96
C ASP A 266 21.93 5.27 -21.63
N GLY A 267 20.85 5.40 -20.86
CA GLY A 267 20.40 6.68 -20.27
C GLY A 267 18.98 7.12 -20.63
N ALA A 268 18.74 8.43 -20.62
CA ALA A 268 17.43 9.05 -20.84
C ALA A 268 17.55 10.29 -21.75
N ARG A 269 16.55 10.52 -22.60
CA ARG A 269 16.47 11.69 -23.47
C ARG A 269 15.08 12.32 -23.41
N ILE A 270 15.04 13.63 -23.22
CA ILE A 270 13.81 14.43 -23.27
C ILE A 270 13.85 15.24 -24.57
N LEU A 271 12.83 15.12 -25.41
CA LEU A 271 12.69 15.82 -26.68
C LEU A 271 11.95 17.16 -26.51
N PRO A 272 12.05 18.09 -27.49
CA PRO A 272 11.41 19.41 -27.40
C PRO A 272 9.87 19.34 -27.34
N ASP A 273 9.27 18.26 -27.82
CA ASP A 273 7.84 17.97 -27.79
C ASP A 273 7.35 17.39 -26.44
N GLY A 274 8.25 17.25 -25.45
CA GLY A 274 7.96 16.65 -24.15
C GLY A 274 8.08 15.13 -24.10
N THR A 275 8.42 14.47 -25.21
CA THR A 275 8.60 13.02 -25.25
C THR A 275 9.84 12.60 -24.43
N ILE A 276 9.65 11.68 -23.47
CA ILE A 276 10.73 11.11 -22.67
C ILE A 276 11.05 9.70 -23.17
N ILE A 277 12.31 9.47 -23.53
CA ILE A 277 12.84 8.16 -23.95
C ILE A 277 13.83 7.69 -22.87
N ALA A 278 13.45 6.71 -22.06
CA ALA A 278 14.26 6.17 -20.96
C ALA A 278 14.10 4.64 -20.86
N ARG A 279 15.09 3.95 -20.26
CA ARG A 279 15.06 2.50 -20.02
C ARG A 279 14.25 2.08 -18.79
N SER A 280 14.27 2.88 -17.72
CA SER A 280 13.54 2.63 -16.47
C SER A 280 13.06 3.95 -15.88
N LEU A 281 11.88 3.91 -15.25
CA LEU A 281 11.32 5.02 -14.49
C LEU A 281 10.84 4.46 -13.14
N GLU A 282 11.56 4.80 -12.07
CA GLU A 282 11.18 4.48 -10.69
C GLU A 282 10.66 5.75 -10.01
N LEU A 283 9.49 5.67 -9.38
CA LEU A 283 8.82 6.79 -8.71
C LEU A 283 8.55 6.43 -7.26
N SER A 284 8.78 7.37 -6.35
CA SER A 284 8.59 7.15 -4.90
C SER A 284 7.17 7.41 -4.39
N GLN A 285 6.31 8.08 -5.17
CA GLN A 285 4.94 8.43 -4.78
C GLN A 285 3.88 8.04 -5.82
N SER A 286 3.77 8.75 -6.95
CA SER A 286 2.70 8.49 -7.92
C SER A 286 3.04 8.96 -9.34
N LEU A 287 2.44 8.30 -10.33
CA LEU A 287 2.40 8.71 -11.74
C LEU A 287 0.95 9.03 -12.09
N SER A 288 0.65 10.29 -12.39
CA SER A 288 -0.69 10.73 -12.84
C SER A 288 -0.63 11.08 -14.32
N VAL A 289 -1.18 10.21 -15.17
CA VAL A 289 -1.20 10.38 -16.63
C VAL A 289 -2.57 9.98 -17.20
N PRO A 290 -3.00 10.56 -18.33
CA PRO A 290 -4.24 10.16 -18.98
C PRO A 290 -4.22 8.72 -19.50
N THR A 291 -3.06 8.20 -19.93
CA THR A 291 -2.93 6.84 -20.48
C THR A 291 -1.50 6.29 -20.32
N ILE A 292 -1.37 5.01 -19.97
CA ILE A 292 -0.12 4.25 -20.00
C ILE A 292 -0.24 3.19 -21.11
N LYS A 293 0.63 3.26 -22.13
CA LYS A 293 0.76 2.22 -23.16
C LYS A 293 1.94 1.32 -22.78
N TYR A 294 1.67 0.09 -22.34
CA TYR A 294 2.67 -0.94 -22.10
C TYR A 294 2.54 -2.04 -23.15
N ASN A 295 3.63 -2.76 -23.43
CA ASN A 295 3.62 -3.90 -24.34
C ASN A 295 2.70 -5.00 -23.80
N GLN A 296 1.52 -5.12 -24.39
CA GLN A 296 0.74 -6.33 -24.61
C GLN A 296 0.50 -7.24 -23.40
N ILE A 297 -0.06 -6.68 -22.32
CA ILE A 297 -1.08 -7.38 -21.53
C ILE A 297 -2.26 -6.41 -21.47
N GLU A 298 -3.50 -6.89 -21.50
CA GLU A 298 -4.68 -6.06 -21.35
C GLU A 298 -5.17 -6.29 -19.92
N VAL A 299 -4.69 -5.51 -18.96
CA VAL A 299 -5.30 -5.47 -17.62
C VAL A 299 -6.58 -4.64 -17.76
N LEU A 300 -7.63 -5.33 -18.20
CA LEU A 300 -8.97 -4.79 -18.28
C LEU A 300 -9.55 -4.79 -16.88
N SER A 301 -9.98 -3.62 -16.40
CA SER A 301 -10.74 -3.50 -15.15
C SER A 301 -12.13 -4.09 -15.35
N GLY A 302 -12.25 -5.41 -15.24
CA GLY A 302 -13.50 -6.13 -15.04
C GLY A 302 -14.35 -6.45 -16.28
N THR A 303 -14.05 -5.95 -17.49
CA THR A 303 -14.77 -6.36 -18.71
C THR A 303 -13.85 -6.46 -19.94
N ARG A 304 -13.93 -7.55 -20.70
CA ARG A 304 -13.25 -7.77 -22.00
C ARG A 304 -14.27 -8.03 -23.11
N TRP A 305 -13.99 -7.50 -24.30
CA TRP A 305 -14.79 -7.75 -25.51
C TRP A 305 -13.89 -8.33 -26.60
N ASP A 306 -14.17 -9.55 -27.03
CA ASP A 306 -13.60 -10.08 -28.27
C ASP A 306 -14.63 -9.86 -29.37
N SER A 307 -14.40 -8.86 -30.22
CA SER A 307 -15.35 -8.36 -31.20
C SER A 307 -14.78 -8.30 -32.62
N ALA A 308 -15.65 -8.04 -33.59
CA ALA A 308 -15.29 -7.90 -35.01
C ALA A 308 -14.51 -6.61 -35.33
N GLY A 309 -14.44 -5.65 -34.41
CA GLY A 309 -13.71 -4.41 -34.62
C GLY A 309 -13.60 -3.55 -33.37
N LYS A 310 -12.52 -2.76 -33.30
CA LYS A 310 -12.27 -1.82 -32.20
C LYS A 310 -11.69 -0.51 -32.72
N GLY A 311 -11.79 0.53 -31.89
CA GLY A 311 -11.24 1.83 -32.23
C GLY A 311 -11.12 2.71 -31.00
N ARG A 312 -9.98 3.39 -30.87
CA ARG A 312 -9.83 4.48 -29.90
C ARG A 312 -10.05 5.81 -30.59
N VAL A 313 -10.82 6.68 -29.95
CA VAL A 313 -11.05 8.04 -30.41
C VAL A 313 -9.77 8.88 -30.22
N LYS A 314 -9.26 9.47 -31.31
CA LYS A 314 -8.13 10.40 -31.30
C LYS A 314 -8.54 11.83 -31.01
N GLU A 315 -9.60 12.29 -31.69
CA GLU A 315 -10.08 13.67 -31.68
C GLU A 315 -11.58 13.72 -31.96
N ILE A 316 -12.30 14.63 -31.29
CA ILE A 316 -13.72 14.90 -31.57
C ILE A 316 -13.81 16.06 -32.58
N ILE A 317 -14.53 15.86 -33.67
CA ILE A 317 -14.70 16.86 -34.73
C ILE A 317 -15.94 17.71 -34.50
N ASP A 318 -17.06 17.06 -34.20
CA ASP A 318 -18.33 17.74 -33.96
C ASP A 318 -19.25 16.90 -33.06
N VAL A 319 -20.02 17.56 -32.21
CA VAL A 319 -21.06 16.94 -31.38
C VAL A 319 -22.34 17.73 -31.55
N ASN A 320 -23.31 17.14 -32.23
CA ASN A 320 -24.62 17.73 -32.43
C ASN A 320 -25.59 17.18 -31.38
N GLN A 321 -25.83 17.99 -30.34
CA GLN A 321 -26.73 17.61 -29.25
C GLN A 321 -28.19 17.47 -29.70
N ALA A 322 -28.64 18.24 -30.70
CA ALA A 322 -30.03 18.20 -31.17
C ALA A 322 -30.34 16.94 -31.98
N ASN A 323 -29.35 16.42 -32.72
CA ASN A 323 -29.48 15.20 -33.52
C ASN A 323 -28.91 13.96 -32.80
N HIS A 324 -28.35 14.13 -31.60
CA HIS A 324 -27.66 13.09 -30.85
C HIS A 324 -26.59 12.36 -31.68
N THR A 325 -25.80 13.13 -32.43
CA THR A 325 -24.70 12.59 -33.25
C THR A 325 -23.34 13.10 -32.79
N CYS A 326 -22.32 12.27 -32.90
CA CYS A 326 -20.92 12.63 -32.66
C CYS A 326 -20.07 12.20 -33.85
N GLN A 327 -19.20 13.09 -34.32
CA GLN A 327 -18.20 12.81 -35.35
C GLN A 327 -16.81 12.86 -34.73
N PHE A 328 -16.00 11.84 -34.97
CA PHE A 328 -14.67 11.73 -34.39
C PHE A 328 -13.69 11.03 -35.32
N VAL A 329 -12.40 11.21 -35.03
CA VAL A 329 -11.28 10.58 -35.73
C VAL A 329 -10.74 9.42 -34.91
N LEU A 330 -10.43 8.31 -35.55
CA LEU A 330 -9.78 7.16 -34.93
C LEU A 330 -8.27 7.35 -34.78
N ASP A 331 -7.72 6.83 -33.69
CA ASP A 331 -6.28 6.80 -33.46
C ASP A 331 -5.65 5.59 -34.16
N LEU A 332 -5.22 5.83 -35.40
CA LEU A 332 -4.68 4.82 -36.31
C LEU A 332 -3.19 5.06 -36.56
N ASN A 333 -2.43 3.99 -36.76
CA ASN A 333 -1.06 4.07 -37.25
C ASN A 333 -1.03 4.40 -38.75
N ASP A 334 0.14 4.81 -39.25
CA ASP A 334 0.30 5.09 -40.68
C ASP A 334 0.05 3.83 -41.52
N GLY A 335 -0.91 3.92 -42.46
CA GLY A 335 -1.38 2.81 -43.28
C GLY A 335 -2.36 1.83 -42.62
N GLU A 336 -2.75 2.04 -41.36
CA GLU A 336 -3.77 1.25 -40.66
C GLU A 336 -5.18 1.78 -41.00
N PRO A 337 -6.06 0.98 -41.63
CA PRO A 337 -7.44 1.39 -41.89
C PRO A 337 -8.32 1.27 -40.64
N GLY A 338 -9.31 2.15 -40.51
CA GLY A 338 -10.34 2.03 -39.47
C GLY A 338 -11.19 0.76 -39.63
N GLU A 339 -11.49 0.10 -38.51
CA GLU A 339 -12.21 -1.19 -38.50
C GLU A 339 -13.74 -1.07 -38.47
N PHE A 340 -14.27 0.08 -38.05
CA PHE A 340 -15.71 0.32 -37.94
C PHE A 340 -16.39 0.48 -39.30
N ILE A 341 -17.62 -0.03 -39.42
CA ILE A 341 -18.46 0.13 -40.61
C ILE A 341 -19.86 0.63 -40.25
N ILE A 342 -20.60 1.08 -41.26
CA ILE A 342 -21.98 1.53 -41.10
C ILE A 342 -22.84 0.40 -40.52
N GLY A 343 -23.63 0.72 -39.48
CA GLY A 343 -24.52 -0.24 -38.83
C GLY A 343 -23.95 -0.85 -37.54
N ASP A 344 -22.64 -0.79 -37.33
CA ASP A 344 -22.00 -1.31 -36.11
C ASP A 344 -22.58 -0.67 -34.86
N ILE A 345 -22.90 -1.50 -33.88
CA ILE A 345 -23.25 -1.11 -32.52
C ILE A 345 -21.95 -1.04 -31.74
N LEU A 346 -21.62 0.14 -31.23
CA LEU A 346 -20.39 0.40 -30.48
C LEU A 346 -20.70 0.55 -29.00
N ARG A 347 -19.86 -0.07 -28.18
CA ARG A 347 -19.90 0.04 -26.72
C ARG A 347 -18.53 0.36 -26.16
N GLY A 348 -18.50 1.17 -25.12
CA GLY A 348 -17.28 1.52 -24.41
C GLY A 348 -17.53 2.11 -23.04
N PHE A 349 -16.45 2.27 -22.28
CA PHE A 349 -16.46 2.93 -20.98
C PHE A 349 -15.49 4.10 -21.01
N TRP A 350 -15.89 5.21 -20.40
CA TRP A 350 -15.07 6.40 -20.30
C TRP A 350 -15.12 6.99 -18.90
N SER A 351 -13.98 7.37 -18.33
CA SER A 351 -13.96 8.04 -17.03
C SER A 351 -14.07 9.54 -17.23
N ASN A 352 -15.22 10.13 -16.91
CA ASN A 352 -15.31 11.58 -16.85
C ASN A 352 -14.46 12.10 -15.68
N MET A 353 -13.51 12.98 -15.97
CA MET A 353 -12.62 13.56 -14.96
C MET A 353 -13.37 14.46 -13.96
N ASP A 354 -14.50 15.05 -14.37
CA ASP A 354 -15.35 15.85 -13.47
C ASP A 354 -16.26 14.98 -12.56
N GLY A 355 -16.30 13.67 -12.81
CA GLY A 355 -17.10 12.68 -12.07
C GLY A 355 -18.62 12.80 -12.25
N SER A 356 -19.13 13.87 -12.87
CA SER A 356 -20.55 14.23 -12.88
C SER A 356 -21.45 13.26 -13.65
N LYS A 357 -20.86 12.51 -14.59
CA LYS A 357 -21.55 11.56 -15.47
C LYS A 357 -21.12 10.11 -15.25
N ASN A 358 -20.26 9.85 -14.28
CA ASN A 358 -19.80 8.50 -13.98
C ASN A 358 -20.84 7.76 -13.13
N ALA A 359 -20.98 6.45 -13.35
CA ALA A 359 -21.79 5.62 -12.49
C ALA A 359 -21.18 5.56 -11.07
N THR A 360 -22.03 5.53 -10.05
CA THR A 360 -21.62 5.47 -8.64
C THR A 360 -21.51 4.03 -8.12
N ALA A 361 -22.09 3.07 -8.84
CA ALA A 361 -22.08 1.65 -8.51
C ALA A 361 -21.88 0.81 -9.78
N ASN A 362 -21.45 -0.44 -9.60
CA ASN A 362 -21.45 -1.44 -10.68
C ASN A 362 -22.86 -2.00 -10.84
N SER A 363 -23.34 -2.12 -12.07
CA SER A 363 -24.57 -2.86 -12.39
C SER A 363 -24.46 -3.54 -13.75
N ASP A 364 -25.12 -4.68 -13.91
CA ASP A 364 -25.25 -5.40 -15.17
C ASP A 364 -26.64 -6.00 -15.20
N ASP A 365 -27.42 -5.67 -16.23
CA ASP A 365 -28.78 -6.21 -16.42
C ASP A 365 -28.80 -7.50 -17.24
N HIS A 366 -27.62 -7.98 -17.69
CA HIS A 366 -27.45 -9.14 -18.58
C HIS A 366 -28.14 -9.02 -19.94
N HIS A 367 -28.63 -7.82 -20.28
CA HIS A 367 -29.23 -7.46 -21.57
C HIS A 367 -28.34 -6.47 -22.33
N GLY A 368 -27.15 -6.21 -21.79
CA GLY A 368 -26.13 -5.39 -22.41
C GLY A 368 -26.04 -3.96 -21.85
N ASN A 369 -26.80 -3.61 -20.82
CA ASN A 369 -26.64 -2.35 -20.11
C ASN A 369 -25.72 -2.57 -18.89
N ILE A 370 -24.42 -2.39 -19.13
CA ILE A 370 -23.39 -2.55 -18.11
C ILE A 370 -22.98 -1.17 -17.60
N GLN A 371 -22.91 -1.00 -16.29
CA GLN A 371 -22.36 0.19 -15.61
C GLN A 371 -21.19 -0.22 -14.71
N ARG A 372 -20.17 0.64 -14.67
CA ARG A 372 -18.98 0.46 -13.83
C ARG A 372 -18.77 1.71 -12.99
N ALA A 373 -18.63 1.52 -11.68
CA ALA A 373 -18.38 2.61 -10.74
C ALA A 373 -17.12 3.40 -11.18
N GLY A 374 -17.26 4.72 -11.29
CA GLY A 374 -16.19 5.61 -11.75
C GLY A 374 -16.09 5.79 -13.27
N PHE A 375 -16.96 5.15 -14.06
CA PHE A 375 -17.02 5.30 -15.52
C PHE A 375 -18.43 5.62 -16.00
N MET A 376 -18.54 6.34 -17.11
CA MET A 376 -19.75 6.45 -17.92
C MET A 376 -19.76 5.35 -18.99
N SER A 377 -20.93 4.77 -19.26
CA SER A 377 -21.11 3.80 -20.33
C SER A 377 -21.55 4.49 -21.61
N ILE A 378 -20.85 4.23 -22.72
CA ILE A 378 -21.11 4.80 -24.03
C ILE A 378 -21.72 3.72 -24.92
N TYR A 379 -22.89 4.02 -25.48
CA TYR A 379 -23.62 3.20 -26.45
C TYR A 379 -23.95 4.05 -27.67
N CYS A 380 -23.38 3.70 -28.82
CA CYS A 380 -23.65 4.43 -30.06
C CYS A 380 -23.67 3.49 -31.26
N ARG A 381 -24.23 3.97 -32.38
CA ARG A 381 -24.32 3.23 -33.63
C ARG A 381 -23.60 4.01 -34.72
N VAL A 382 -22.79 3.33 -35.52
CA VAL A 382 -22.12 3.95 -36.67
C VAL A 382 -23.14 4.26 -37.77
N GLN A 383 -23.21 5.54 -38.15
CA GLN A 383 -24.08 6.04 -39.21
C GLN A 383 -23.32 6.29 -40.51
N ALA A 384 -22.07 6.75 -40.42
CA ALA A 384 -21.22 6.99 -41.57
C ALA A 384 -19.75 6.77 -41.22
N VAL A 385 -18.98 6.32 -42.21
CA VAL A 385 -17.53 6.17 -42.15
C VAL A 385 -16.92 6.83 -43.38
N GLY A 386 -15.80 7.50 -43.22
CA GLY A 386 -15.08 8.14 -44.31
C GLY A 386 -13.60 8.28 -44.04
N ASP A 387 -12.86 8.68 -45.07
CA ASP A 387 -11.45 9.00 -44.97
C ASP A 387 -11.25 10.38 -44.32
N VAL A 388 -10.23 10.51 -43.48
CA VAL A 388 -9.80 11.80 -42.89
C VAL A 388 -8.33 12.05 -43.17
N VAL A 389 -8.01 13.32 -43.40
CA VAL A 389 -6.66 13.82 -43.61
C VAL A 389 -6.21 14.53 -42.35
N GLU A 390 -5.07 14.12 -41.81
CA GLU A 390 -4.33 14.85 -40.80
C GLU A 390 -3.33 15.77 -41.48
N ARG A 391 -3.48 17.07 -41.24
CA ARG A 391 -2.64 18.12 -41.81
C ARG A 391 -2.05 18.97 -40.70
N VAL A 392 -0.74 19.19 -40.72
CA VAL A 392 -0.06 20.08 -39.79
C VAL A 392 0.30 21.39 -40.50
N ILE A 393 -0.23 22.51 -40.02
CA ILE A 393 0.11 23.86 -40.48
C ILE A 393 0.51 24.66 -39.25
N ASP A 394 1.70 25.29 -39.27
CA ASP A 394 2.21 26.11 -38.17
C ASP A 394 2.08 25.43 -36.79
N ASP A 395 2.55 24.17 -36.69
CA ASP A 395 2.48 23.29 -35.51
C ASP A 395 1.05 22.99 -34.99
N THR A 396 0.02 23.37 -35.74
CA THR A 396 -1.39 23.05 -35.43
C THR A 396 -1.86 21.89 -36.30
N THR A 397 -2.43 20.87 -35.68
CA THR A 397 -2.98 19.70 -36.39
C THR A 397 -4.45 19.92 -36.71
N TYR A 398 -4.81 19.74 -37.99
CA TYR A 398 -6.17 19.81 -38.50
C TYR A 398 -6.59 18.45 -39.02
N TYR A 399 -7.84 18.07 -38.74
CA TYR A 399 -8.47 16.87 -39.26
C TYR A 399 -9.54 17.27 -40.28
N ILE A 400 -9.35 16.88 -41.53
CA ILE A 400 -10.18 17.31 -42.66
C ILE A 400 -10.79 16.09 -43.33
N ALA A 401 -12.12 16.06 -43.48
CA ALA A 401 -12.78 15.01 -44.23
C ALA A 401 -12.29 15.00 -45.69
N LYS A 402 -11.90 13.83 -46.19
CA LYS A 402 -11.45 13.67 -47.59
C LYS A 402 -12.66 13.50 -48.49
N ASP A 403 -13.38 14.61 -48.70
CA ASP A 403 -14.52 14.70 -49.60
C ASP A 403 -14.15 15.33 -50.95
N ALA A 404 -15.13 15.59 -51.82
CA ALA A 404 -14.89 16.20 -53.13
C ALA A 404 -14.31 17.63 -53.07
N ARG A 405 -14.30 18.28 -51.90
CA ARG A 405 -13.77 19.62 -51.67
C ARG A 405 -12.32 19.59 -51.15
N TYR A 406 -11.80 18.42 -50.82
CA TYR A 406 -10.41 18.25 -50.37
C TYR A 406 -9.41 18.54 -51.51
N SER A 407 -8.40 19.35 -51.20
CA SER A 407 -7.26 19.61 -52.08
C SER A 407 -5.96 19.11 -51.42
N PRO A 408 -5.21 18.19 -52.06
CA PRO A 408 -3.99 17.62 -51.49
C PRO A 408 -2.89 18.66 -51.25
N MET A 409 -2.19 18.55 -50.13
CA MET A 409 -0.97 19.30 -49.80
C MET A 409 0.18 18.35 -49.45
N GLU A 410 1.41 18.82 -49.60
CA GLU A 410 2.61 18.07 -49.21
C GLU A 410 2.64 17.87 -47.68
N GLY A 411 2.81 16.63 -47.23
CA GLY A 411 2.83 16.27 -45.80
C GLY A 411 1.49 15.78 -45.23
N ASP A 412 0.41 15.78 -46.02
CA ASP A 412 -0.89 15.22 -45.60
C ASP A 412 -0.81 13.72 -45.32
N LYS A 413 -1.31 13.31 -44.15
CA LYS A 413 -1.48 11.88 -43.80
C LYS A 413 -2.94 11.51 -43.96
N ILE A 414 -3.21 10.43 -44.70
CA ILE A 414 -4.57 9.97 -44.96
C ILE A 414 -4.86 8.75 -44.10
N TYR A 415 -5.82 8.88 -43.21
CA TYR A 415 -6.37 7.76 -42.45
C TYR A 415 -7.62 7.24 -43.16
N GLN A 416 -7.46 6.10 -43.82
CA GLN A 416 -8.56 5.42 -44.52
C GLN A 416 -9.61 4.93 -43.49
N ASN A 417 -10.88 5.22 -43.72
CA ASN A 417 -11.97 4.93 -42.76
C ASN A 417 -11.74 5.50 -41.34
N GLY A 418 -10.90 6.54 -41.21
CA GLY A 418 -10.54 7.13 -39.93
C GLY A 418 -11.57 8.11 -39.37
N LEU A 419 -12.51 8.61 -40.19
CA LEU A 419 -13.60 9.50 -39.77
C LEU A 419 -14.87 8.69 -39.52
N VAL A 420 -15.41 8.78 -38.31
CA VAL A 420 -16.60 8.01 -37.91
C VAL A 420 -17.66 8.95 -37.38
N THR A 421 -18.87 8.85 -37.92
CA THR A 421 -20.05 9.54 -37.40
C THR A 421 -20.97 8.53 -36.76
N VAL A 422 -21.31 8.75 -35.49
CA VAL A 422 -22.18 7.88 -34.70
C VAL A 422 -23.44 8.61 -34.22
N VAL A 423 -24.50 7.84 -33.99
CA VAL A 423 -25.72 8.24 -33.26
C VAL A 423 -25.70 7.61 -31.87
N MET A 424 -25.98 8.38 -30.83
CA MET A 424 -26.09 7.89 -29.46
C MET A 424 -27.35 7.05 -29.27
N ARG A 425 -27.30 6.02 -28.41
CA ARG A 425 -28.49 5.21 -28.06
C ARG A 425 -29.50 6.06 -27.27
N LYS A 426 -30.79 5.90 -27.58
CA LYS A 426 -31.91 6.33 -26.73
C LYS A 426 -32.29 5.20 -25.77
N PHE A 427 -32.48 5.50 -24.50
CA PHE A 427 -33.00 4.55 -23.51
C PHE A 427 -34.51 4.68 -23.39
N ASP A 428 -35.18 3.56 -23.15
CA ASP A 428 -36.61 3.56 -22.87
C ASP A 428 -36.86 4.22 -21.50
N THR A 429 -37.82 5.14 -21.47
CA THR A 429 -38.20 5.93 -20.29
C THR A 429 -39.71 5.83 -20.12
N GLU A 430 -40.19 5.88 -18.87
CA GLU A 430 -41.63 5.85 -18.59
C GLU A 430 -42.33 7.05 -19.25
N GLU A 431 -43.59 6.85 -19.63
CA GLU A 431 -44.37 7.87 -20.33
C GLU A 431 -44.50 9.14 -19.47
N GLY A 432 -43.84 10.22 -19.90
CA GLY A 432 -43.81 11.52 -19.21
C GLY A 432 -42.46 11.92 -18.62
N GLU A 433 -41.48 11.02 -18.57
CA GLU A 433 -40.10 11.32 -18.15
C GLU A 433 -39.25 11.88 -19.30
N PRO A 434 -38.21 12.70 -19.02
CA PRO A 434 -37.36 13.27 -20.05
C PRO A 434 -36.55 12.17 -20.74
N GLU A 435 -36.38 12.30 -22.05
CA GLU A 435 -35.61 11.33 -22.84
C GLU A 435 -34.17 11.21 -22.33
N VAL A 436 -33.75 9.97 -22.05
CA VAL A 436 -32.39 9.67 -21.63
C VAL A 436 -31.61 9.10 -22.82
N TRP A 437 -30.48 9.73 -23.12
CA TRP A 437 -29.57 9.32 -24.20
C TRP A 437 -28.22 8.93 -23.64
N SER A 438 -27.55 8.00 -24.31
CA SER A 438 -26.15 7.70 -24.03
C SER A 438 -25.30 8.97 -24.19
N PRO A 439 -24.27 9.17 -23.35
CA PRO A 439 -23.30 10.23 -23.57
C PRO A 439 -22.59 10.05 -24.93
N ALA A 440 -22.13 11.16 -25.49
CA ALA A 440 -21.27 11.16 -26.68
C ALA A 440 -19.92 10.51 -26.33
N PRO A 441 -19.27 9.83 -27.28
CA PRO A 441 -17.86 9.48 -27.16
C PRO A 441 -16.99 10.71 -26.89
N GLU A 442 -15.96 10.54 -26.08
CA GLU A 442 -14.99 11.58 -25.74
C GLU A 442 -13.61 11.25 -26.32
N GLN A 443 -12.72 12.24 -26.33
CA GLN A 443 -11.34 12.04 -26.75
C GLN A 443 -10.68 10.91 -25.93
N TRP A 444 -9.99 9.99 -26.61
CA TRP A 444 -9.36 8.79 -26.04
C TRP A 444 -10.31 7.69 -25.52
N SER A 445 -11.62 7.84 -25.69
CA SER A 445 -12.56 6.74 -25.43
C SER A 445 -12.26 5.54 -26.32
N VAL A 446 -12.39 4.34 -25.75
CA VAL A 446 -12.19 3.06 -26.46
C VAL A 446 -13.55 2.44 -26.70
N LEU A 447 -13.83 2.18 -27.98
CA LEU A 447 -15.09 1.60 -28.43
C LEU A 447 -14.81 0.24 -29.08
N SER A 448 -15.71 -0.70 -28.82
CA SER A 448 -15.72 -2.04 -29.42
C SER A 448 -17.04 -2.26 -30.12
N VAL A 449 -17.01 -2.98 -31.24
CA VAL A 449 -18.22 -3.52 -31.86
C VAL A 449 -18.87 -4.53 -30.92
N SER A 450 -20.19 -4.48 -30.77
CA SER A 450 -20.98 -5.34 -29.88
C SER A 450 -22.29 -5.78 -30.53
N GLY A 451 -22.29 -5.89 -31.86
CA GLY A 451 -23.49 -6.12 -32.67
C GLY A 451 -23.50 -5.23 -33.91
N SER A 452 -24.46 -5.46 -34.80
CA SER A 452 -24.68 -4.60 -35.95
C SER A 452 -26.14 -4.62 -36.37
N PHE A 453 -26.72 -3.45 -36.61
CA PHE A 453 -28.04 -3.32 -37.21
C PHE A 453 -28.06 -3.69 -38.70
N ASP A 454 -26.90 -3.87 -39.33
CA ASP A 454 -26.80 -4.30 -40.73
C ASP A 454 -26.77 -5.83 -40.82
N ASN A 455 -27.78 -6.40 -41.46
CA ASN A 455 -27.89 -7.84 -41.68
C ASN A 455 -27.02 -8.35 -42.84
N ASN A 456 -26.37 -7.47 -43.61
CA ASN A 456 -25.41 -7.87 -44.65
C ASN A 456 -24.04 -8.28 -44.07
N HIS A 457 -23.80 -7.97 -42.78
CA HIS A 457 -22.57 -8.26 -42.06
C HIS A 457 -22.84 -9.11 -40.80
N PRO A 458 -23.39 -10.33 -40.95
CA PRO A 458 -23.74 -11.19 -39.82
C PRO A 458 -22.53 -11.56 -38.95
N GLU A 459 -21.32 -11.54 -39.50
CA GLU A 459 -20.08 -11.73 -38.75
C GLU A 459 -19.86 -10.66 -37.66
N ARG A 460 -20.43 -9.46 -37.82
CA ARG A 460 -20.34 -8.36 -36.84
C ARG A 460 -21.41 -8.42 -35.76
N GLN A 461 -22.36 -9.32 -35.90
CA GLN A 461 -23.39 -9.60 -34.90
C GLN A 461 -22.94 -10.66 -33.89
N ALA A 462 -21.67 -11.06 -33.92
CA ALA A 462 -21.07 -12.05 -33.03
C ALA A 462 -19.90 -11.46 -32.23
N PHE A 463 -19.86 -11.73 -30.92
CA PHE A 463 -18.76 -11.32 -30.04
C PHE A 463 -18.76 -12.17 -28.76
N PHE A 464 -17.65 -12.10 -28.02
CA PHE A 464 -17.58 -12.57 -26.63
C PHE A 464 -17.48 -11.39 -25.68
N VAL A 465 -18.18 -11.49 -24.56
CA VAL A 465 -18.00 -10.61 -23.41
C VAL A 465 -17.50 -11.42 -22.23
N TYR A 466 -16.52 -10.90 -21.53
CA TYR A 466 -16.03 -11.44 -20.27
C TYR A 466 -16.23 -10.38 -19.21
N THR A 467 -16.85 -10.73 -18.10
CA THR A 467 -17.01 -9.90 -16.92
C THR A 467 -16.25 -10.53 -15.75
N THR A 468 -16.38 -9.96 -14.56
CA THR A 468 -15.85 -10.56 -13.33
C THR A 468 -16.64 -11.78 -12.86
N THR A 469 -17.85 -12.00 -13.38
CA THR A 469 -18.77 -13.06 -12.92
C THR A 469 -19.13 -14.06 -14.01
N TYR A 470 -19.05 -13.69 -15.29
CA TYR A 470 -19.37 -14.60 -16.40
C TYR A 470 -18.58 -14.29 -17.68
N MET A 471 -18.51 -15.28 -18.55
CA MET A 471 -18.13 -15.18 -19.96
C MET A 471 -19.35 -15.57 -20.79
N ALA A 472 -19.71 -14.80 -21.80
CA ALA A 472 -20.84 -15.09 -22.68
C ALA A 472 -20.47 -14.86 -24.15
N ARG A 473 -20.94 -15.76 -25.02
CA ARG A 473 -20.88 -15.66 -26.48
C ARG A 473 -22.24 -15.24 -27.00
N PHE A 474 -22.25 -14.20 -27.82
CA PHE A 474 -23.45 -13.76 -28.52
C PHE A 474 -23.30 -13.90 -30.03
N GLN A 475 -24.42 -14.17 -30.71
CA GLN A 475 -24.56 -14.15 -32.17
C GLN A 475 -25.92 -13.59 -32.55
N GLY A 476 -26.03 -12.93 -33.71
CA GLY A 476 -27.30 -12.36 -34.17
C GLY A 476 -27.73 -11.07 -33.44
N VAL A 477 -26.83 -10.41 -32.71
CA VAL A 477 -27.13 -9.14 -32.02
C VAL A 477 -27.31 -8.02 -33.04
N ASN A 478 -28.57 -7.75 -33.39
CA ASN A 478 -28.97 -6.73 -34.36
C ASN A 478 -29.90 -5.65 -33.77
N THR A 479 -30.15 -5.71 -32.47
CA THR A 479 -30.85 -4.69 -31.69
C THR A 479 -29.94 -4.14 -30.58
N TRP A 480 -30.39 -3.10 -29.87
CA TRP A 480 -29.59 -2.47 -28.81
C TRP A 480 -29.37 -3.37 -27.61
N GLU A 481 -30.29 -4.28 -27.35
CA GLU A 481 -30.29 -5.19 -26.21
C GLU A 481 -29.97 -6.60 -26.67
N TRP A 482 -29.42 -7.40 -25.76
CA TRP A 482 -29.19 -8.81 -26.02
C TRP A 482 -30.50 -9.56 -25.81
N GLU A 483 -31.15 -9.92 -26.91
CA GLU A 483 -32.37 -10.70 -26.87
C GLU A 483 -32.09 -12.17 -26.52
N ASP A 484 -33.12 -12.88 -26.02
CA ASP A 484 -33.04 -14.30 -25.62
C ASP A 484 -32.48 -15.21 -26.73
N HIS A 485 -32.66 -14.84 -28.00
CA HIS A 485 -32.17 -15.62 -29.14
C HIS A 485 -30.67 -15.43 -29.42
N CYS A 486 -30.06 -14.36 -28.89
CA CYS A 486 -28.68 -13.99 -29.20
C CYS A 486 -27.65 -14.77 -28.38
N PHE A 487 -28.02 -15.28 -27.21
CA PHE A 487 -27.10 -15.97 -26.29
C PHE A 487 -26.78 -17.39 -26.81
N MET A 488 -25.51 -17.64 -27.13
CA MET A 488 -25.05 -18.91 -27.70
C MET A 488 -24.36 -19.82 -26.67
N GLY A 489 -24.08 -19.33 -25.47
CA GLY A 489 -23.39 -20.07 -24.43
C GLY A 489 -22.45 -19.20 -23.61
N GLY A 490 -22.01 -19.74 -22.48
CA GLY A 490 -21.18 -19.03 -21.53
C GLY A 490 -20.68 -19.89 -20.38
N TRP A 491 -19.86 -19.28 -19.52
CA TRP A 491 -19.34 -19.87 -18.30
C TRP A 491 -19.36 -18.85 -17.17
N GLY A 492 -19.83 -19.23 -15.99
CA GLY A 492 -19.82 -18.42 -14.77
C GLY A 492 -21.23 -18.29 -14.21
N ASP A 493 -21.53 -17.18 -13.55
CA ASP A 493 -22.90 -16.86 -13.12
C ASP A 493 -23.75 -16.50 -14.33
N LEU A 494 -24.61 -17.44 -14.76
CA LEU A 494 -25.46 -17.27 -15.92
C LEU A 494 -26.90 -16.88 -15.53
N THR A 495 -27.11 -16.37 -14.32
CA THR A 495 -28.43 -15.95 -13.85
C THR A 495 -29.03 -14.86 -14.74
N GLY A 496 -30.24 -15.10 -15.25
CA GLY A 496 -30.95 -14.17 -16.13
C GLY A 496 -30.67 -14.37 -17.62
N PHE A 497 -29.65 -15.14 -18.01
CA PHE A 497 -29.51 -15.54 -19.40
C PHE A 497 -30.54 -16.59 -19.79
N THR A 498 -31.01 -16.48 -21.03
CA THR A 498 -31.94 -17.42 -21.63
C THR A 498 -31.36 -17.95 -22.93
N MET A 499 -31.53 -19.25 -23.18
CA MET A 499 -31.23 -19.86 -24.47
C MET A 499 -32.50 -20.43 -25.08
N LEU A 500 -32.78 -20.04 -26.32
CA LEU A 500 -33.86 -20.61 -27.11
C LEU A 500 -33.37 -21.84 -27.88
N VAL A 501 -34.10 -22.94 -27.71
CA VAL A 501 -33.99 -24.15 -28.53
C VAL A 501 -34.98 -24.02 -29.67
N THR A 502 -34.47 -24.04 -30.90
CA THR A 502 -35.26 -23.95 -32.13
C THR A 502 -35.28 -25.29 -32.87
N ASP A 503 -36.33 -25.57 -33.64
CA ASP A 503 -36.36 -26.70 -34.57
C ASP A 503 -35.58 -26.39 -35.86
N ASP A 504 -35.52 -27.38 -36.75
CA ASP A 504 -34.88 -27.28 -38.07
C ASP A 504 -35.54 -26.22 -38.98
N GLU A 505 -36.75 -25.77 -38.63
CA GLU A 505 -37.51 -24.72 -39.33
C GLU A 505 -37.33 -23.33 -38.68
N GLY A 506 -36.53 -23.24 -37.60
CA GLY A 506 -36.24 -21.99 -36.88
C GLY A 506 -37.32 -21.55 -35.89
N GLN A 507 -38.35 -22.37 -35.64
CA GLN A 507 -39.36 -22.10 -34.61
C GLN A 507 -38.84 -22.43 -33.21
N THR A 508 -39.15 -21.58 -32.23
CA THR A 508 -38.78 -21.81 -30.83
C THR A 508 -39.59 -22.97 -30.24
N ILE A 509 -38.92 -24.08 -29.92
CA ILE A 509 -39.50 -25.26 -29.27
C ILE A 509 -39.50 -25.07 -27.75
N HIS A 510 -38.41 -24.54 -27.20
CA HIS A 510 -38.20 -24.48 -25.75
C HIS A 510 -37.36 -23.28 -25.35
N ARG A 511 -37.79 -22.57 -24.31
CA ARG A 511 -37.07 -21.46 -23.66
C ARG A 511 -36.40 -21.98 -22.39
N LYS A 512 -35.07 -21.98 -22.32
CA LYS A 512 -34.32 -22.40 -21.13
C LYS A 512 -33.68 -21.19 -20.46
N GLU A 513 -34.16 -20.87 -19.26
CA GLU A 513 -33.56 -19.87 -18.38
C GLU A 513 -32.53 -20.52 -17.45
N PHE A 514 -31.43 -19.81 -17.18
CA PHE A 514 -30.35 -20.27 -16.32
C PHE A 514 -30.32 -19.47 -15.00
N ASN A 515 -29.88 -20.15 -13.94
CA ASN A 515 -29.73 -19.57 -12.61
C ASN A 515 -28.51 -20.19 -11.92
N GLY A 516 -27.60 -19.34 -11.45
CA GLY A 516 -26.36 -19.70 -10.76
C GLY A 516 -25.19 -20.00 -11.70
N GLU A 517 -24.16 -20.63 -11.11
CA GLU A 517 -22.89 -20.90 -11.79
C GLU A 517 -23.00 -22.12 -12.72
N SER A 518 -22.68 -21.96 -14.00
CA SER A 518 -22.85 -23.00 -15.02
C SER A 518 -21.94 -22.83 -16.23
N PHE A 519 -21.76 -23.91 -17.00
CA PHE A 519 -21.18 -23.89 -18.34
C PHE A 519 -22.25 -24.35 -19.35
N VAL A 520 -22.51 -23.53 -20.36
CA VAL A 520 -23.56 -23.78 -21.37
C VAL A 520 -23.00 -23.48 -22.75
N THR A 521 -23.33 -24.31 -23.75
CA THR A 521 -22.98 -24.06 -25.15
C THR A 521 -24.09 -24.56 -26.08
N LYS A 522 -24.45 -23.76 -27.08
CA LYS A 522 -25.38 -24.12 -28.15
C LYS A 522 -24.64 -24.87 -29.27
N ASP A 523 -25.28 -25.89 -29.84
CA ASP A 523 -24.81 -26.67 -31.01
C ASP A 523 -23.37 -27.21 -30.91
N ALA A 524 -23.00 -27.76 -29.74
CA ALA A 524 -21.65 -28.29 -29.52
C ALA A 524 -21.47 -29.71 -30.06
N TYR A 525 -20.47 -29.88 -30.93
CA TYR A 525 -19.95 -31.19 -31.30
C TYR A 525 -18.82 -31.58 -30.33
N ILE A 526 -19.03 -32.62 -29.52
CA ILE A 526 -18.06 -33.11 -28.54
C ILE A 526 -17.51 -34.45 -29.03
N TYR A 527 -16.19 -34.54 -29.21
CA TYR A 527 -15.49 -35.75 -29.70
C TYR A 527 -14.45 -36.23 -28.67
N GLY A 528 -14.50 -37.51 -28.29
CA GLY A 528 -13.62 -38.11 -27.28
C GLY A 528 -14.36 -39.08 -26.35
N VAL A 529 -13.70 -39.52 -25.26
CA VAL A 529 -14.35 -40.26 -24.17
C VAL A 529 -14.90 -39.23 -23.18
N ILE A 530 -16.22 -39.08 -23.15
CA ILE A 530 -16.92 -38.27 -22.15
C ILE A 530 -17.20 -39.20 -20.98
N GLU A 531 -16.55 -38.96 -19.84
CA GLU A 531 -16.60 -39.88 -18.69
C GLU A 531 -17.99 -39.91 -18.01
N GLN A 532 -18.81 -38.85 -18.17
CA GLN A 532 -20.21 -38.82 -17.71
C GLN A 532 -21.02 -37.60 -18.20
N LEU A 533 -22.25 -37.79 -18.72
CA LEU A 533 -23.34 -36.82 -18.83
C LEU A 533 -24.62 -37.43 -18.19
N THR A 534 -25.00 -37.04 -16.96
CA THR A 534 -26.31 -37.45 -16.38
C THR A 534 -27.46 -36.80 -17.17
N ARG A 535 -28.43 -37.51 -17.75
CA ARG A 535 -29.08 -38.77 -17.32
C ARG A 535 -29.05 -39.87 -18.40
N PHE A 536 -28.37 -40.98 -18.10
CA PHE A 536 -28.24 -42.15 -19.00
C PHE A 536 -29.20 -43.31 -18.71
N SER A 537 -30.16 -43.16 -17.80
CA SER A 537 -31.00 -44.29 -17.40
C SER A 537 -32.39 -43.86 -16.94
N ASP A 538 -33.33 -44.79 -17.06
CA ASP A 538 -34.65 -44.68 -16.46
C ASP A 538 -34.52 -44.43 -14.95
N LYS A 539 -35.49 -43.74 -14.37
CA LYS A 539 -35.56 -43.42 -12.95
C LYS A 539 -36.78 -44.09 -12.33
N VAL A 540 -36.60 -44.76 -11.19
CA VAL A 540 -37.72 -45.08 -10.30
C VAL A 540 -37.99 -43.87 -9.42
N GLU A 541 -39.17 -43.27 -9.54
CA GLU A 541 -39.67 -42.27 -8.62
C GLU A 541 -40.50 -42.95 -7.53
N ILE A 542 -40.24 -42.57 -6.28
CA ILE A 542 -40.90 -43.14 -5.10
C ILE A 542 -41.69 -42.04 -4.40
N VAL A 543 -42.97 -42.28 -4.15
CA VAL A 543 -43.85 -41.36 -3.43
C VAL A 543 -44.43 -42.08 -2.22
N LEU A 544 -44.16 -41.57 -1.02
CA LEU A 544 -44.71 -42.10 0.23
C LEU A 544 -46.00 -41.37 0.59
N SER A 545 -47.01 -42.11 1.08
CA SER A 545 -48.26 -41.51 1.58
C SER A 545 -48.05 -40.60 2.78
N ASN A 546 -47.00 -40.85 3.57
CA ASN A 546 -46.48 -39.92 4.56
C ASN A 546 -45.04 -39.53 4.17
N PRO A 547 -44.78 -38.27 3.80
CA PRO A 547 -43.46 -37.80 3.37
C PRO A 547 -42.37 -37.91 4.44
N ASP A 548 -42.72 -37.95 5.72
CA ASP A 548 -41.75 -38.01 6.82
C ASP A 548 -41.09 -39.40 6.98
N GLY A 549 -41.60 -40.43 6.29
CA GLY A 549 -41.05 -41.79 6.32
C GLY A 549 -41.16 -42.47 7.69
N THR A 550 -42.03 -42.01 8.59
CA THR A 550 -42.20 -42.56 9.93
C THR A 550 -43.49 -43.38 10.03
N ILE A 551 -43.43 -44.56 10.65
CA ILE A 551 -44.60 -45.44 10.85
C ILE A 551 -44.90 -45.59 12.34
N ALA A 552 -46.12 -45.26 12.77
CA ALA A 552 -46.59 -45.54 14.13
C ALA A 552 -47.19 -46.96 14.22
N SER A 553 -47.37 -47.48 15.43
CA SER A 553 -47.71 -48.90 15.66
C SER A 553 -49.03 -49.39 15.04
N ASP A 554 -49.95 -48.47 14.76
CA ASP A 554 -51.28 -48.70 14.17
C ASP A 554 -51.43 -48.12 12.76
N GLU A 555 -50.34 -47.65 12.15
CA GLU A 555 -50.34 -47.02 10.84
C GLU A 555 -49.71 -47.92 9.76
N GLN A 556 -50.08 -47.63 8.52
CA GLN A 556 -49.40 -48.14 7.33
C GLN A 556 -48.96 -46.98 6.44
N ILE A 557 -47.79 -47.10 5.83
CA ILE A 557 -47.35 -46.19 4.77
C ILE A 557 -47.48 -46.91 3.42
N ARG A 558 -48.12 -46.25 2.47
CA ARG A 558 -48.12 -46.65 1.07
C ARG A 558 -46.90 -46.03 0.38
N ALA A 559 -46.11 -46.83 -0.33
CA ALA A 559 -45.07 -46.35 -1.22
C ALA A 559 -45.47 -46.66 -2.66
N ASP A 560 -45.65 -45.62 -3.48
CA ASP A 560 -45.89 -45.71 -4.92
C ASP A 560 -44.55 -45.66 -5.67
N PHE A 561 -44.35 -46.56 -6.62
CA PHE A 561 -43.15 -46.70 -7.44
C PHE A 561 -43.51 -46.45 -8.91
N VAL A 562 -42.93 -45.42 -9.50
CA VAL A 562 -43.20 -45.02 -10.89
C VAL A 562 -41.89 -45.04 -11.68
N LEU A 563 -41.79 -45.94 -12.65
CA LEU A 563 -40.65 -45.95 -13.57
C LEU A 563 -40.86 -44.86 -14.63
N LYS A 564 -39.88 -43.96 -14.77
CA LYS A 564 -39.85 -42.91 -15.79
C LYS A 564 -38.66 -43.11 -16.71
N ASP A 565 -38.85 -42.88 -18.00
CA ASP A 565 -37.77 -42.92 -18.98
C ASP A 565 -36.82 -41.71 -18.83
N VAL A 566 -35.76 -41.69 -19.64
CA VAL A 566 -34.77 -40.60 -19.68
C VAL A 566 -35.39 -39.22 -19.98
N SER A 567 -36.54 -39.18 -20.65
CA SER A 567 -37.30 -37.97 -20.99
C SER A 567 -38.30 -37.55 -19.91
N GLY A 568 -38.44 -38.34 -18.84
CA GLY A 568 -39.36 -38.11 -17.74
C GLY A 568 -40.78 -38.61 -17.98
N GLN A 569 -41.05 -39.34 -19.07
CA GLN A 569 -42.35 -39.98 -19.31
C GLN A 569 -42.49 -41.27 -18.52
N VAL A 570 -43.70 -41.56 -18.05
CA VAL A 570 -43.97 -42.78 -17.28
C VAL A 570 -43.94 -44.01 -18.19
N ILE A 571 -43.11 -44.98 -17.86
CA ILE A 571 -43.09 -46.30 -18.51
C ILE A 571 -44.23 -47.11 -17.92
N GLN A 572 -45.20 -47.48 -18.75
CA GLN A 572 -46.45 -48.13 -18.29
C GLN A 572 -46.39 -49.66 -18.22
N SER A 573 -45.48 -50.32 -18.95
CA SER A 573 -45.34 -51.78 -18.99
C SER A 573 -43.95 -52.21 -19.46
N GLY A 574 -43.66 -53.52 -19.45
CA GLY A 574 -42.40 -54.09 -19.97
C GLY A 574 -41.21 -54.04 -18.99
N TYR A 575 -41.47 -53.88 -17.70
CA TYR A 575 -40.47 -53.92 -16.63
C TYR A 575 -40.97 -54.75 -15.45
N GLN A 576 -40.04 -55.26 -14.65
CA GLN A 576 -40.27 -55.99 -13.41
C GLN A 576 -39.60 -55.23 -12.25
N MET A 577 -40.34 -55.00 -11.17
CA MET A 577 -39.78 -54.37 -9.96
C MET A 577 -39.47 -55.41 -8.88
N THR A 578 -38.42 -55.17 -8.12
CA THR A 578 -38.03 -55.94 -6.94
C THR A 578 -37.70 -54.97 -5.82
N ILE A 579 -37.77 -55.43 -4.56
CA ILE A 579 -37.40 -54.63 -3.40
C ILE A 579 -36.58 -55.46 -2.43
N THR A 580 -35.61 -54.82 -1.78
CA THR A 580 -34.81 -55.40 -0.70
C THR A 580 -34.76 -54.45 0.49
N ARG A 581 -34.59 -55.00 1.69
CA ARG A 581 -34.48 -54.24 2.94
C ARG A 581 -33.05 -54.27 3.48
N GLN A 582 -32.58 -53.12 3.97
CA GLN A 582 -31.26 -52.94 4.57
C GLN A 582 -31.40 -52.24 5.93
N SER A 583 -31.39 -53.01 7.00
CA SER A 583 -31.50 -52.52 8.39
C SER A 583 -30.20 -52.62 9.19
N GLY A 584 -29.17 -53.24 8.60
CA GLY A 584 -27.91 -53.56 9.29
C GLY A 584 -27.94 -54.92 10.01
N ASN A 585 -29.07 -55.64 9.99
CA ASN A 585 -29.16 -57.02 10.46
C ASN A 585 -29.39 -57.97 9.27
N SER A 586 -28.30 -58.53 8.74
CA SER A 586 -28.33 -59.36 7.53
C SER A 586 -29.24 -60.59 7.61
N ALA A 587 -29.41 -61.19 8.80
CA ALA A 587 -30.28 -62.35 8.97
C ALA A 587 -31.76 -61.96 8.93
N ALA A 588 -32.12 -60.84 9.57
CA ALA A 588 -33.48 -60.33 9.56
C ALA A 588 -33.87 -59.77 8.18
N ASP A 589 -32.94 -59.10 7.50
CA ASP A 589 -33.13 -58.58 6.14
C ASP A 589 -33.33 -59.70 5.14
N ALA A 590 -32.49 -60.74 5.15
CA ALA A 590 -32.66 -61.91 4.28
C ALA A 590 -34.00 -62.64 4.49
N ALA A 591 -34.48 -62.72 5.73
CA ALA A 591 -35.79 -63.32 6.03
C ALA A 591 -36.96 -62.48 5.49
N TRP A 592 -36.87 -61.15 5.60
CA TRP A 592 -37.88 -60.25 5.06
C TRP A 592 -37.86 -60.24 3.52
N ASP A 593 -36.68 -60.15 2.92
CA ASP A 593 -36.50 -60.21 1.46
C ASP A 593 -37.06 -61.52 0.87
N ALA A 594 -36.81 -62.66 1.54
CA ALA A 594 -37.36 -63.95 1.14
C ALA A 594 -38.90 -64.00 1.26
N ALA A 595 -39.48 -63.41 2.32
CA ALA A 595 -40.93 -63.35 2.48
C ALA A 595 -41.59 -62.50 1.39
N ILE A 596 -40.99 -61.36 1.04
CA ILE A 596 -41.46 -60.50 -0.05
C ILE A 596 -41.33 -61.17 -1.41
N ALA A 597 -40.21 -61.84 -1.68
CA ALA A 597 -40.03 -62.60 -2.92
C ALA A 597 -41.03 -63.76 -3.04
N GLN A 598 -41.39 -64.41 -1.92
CA GLN A 598 -42.43 -65.44 -1.90
C GLN A 598 -43.84 -64.87 -2.14
N GLN A 599 -44.11 -63.67 -1.61
CA GLN A 599 -45.40 -62.99 -1.79
C GLN A 599 -45.57 -62.44 -3.22
N TYR A 600 -44.47 -62.01 -3.85
CA TYR A 600 -44.45 -61.41 -5.18
C TYR A 600 -43.42 -62.11 -6.10
N PRO A 601 -43.68 -63.36 -6.53
CA PRO A 601 -42.72 -64.16 -7.30
C PRO A 601 -42.39 -63.57 -8.68
N ASP A 602 -43.34 -62.85 -9.29
CA ASP A 602 -43.19 -62.21 -10.58
C ASP A 602 -42.79 -60.72 -10.46
N GLY A 603 -42.34 -60.28 -9.28
CA GLY A 603 -41.99 -58.89 -8.99
C GLY A 603 -43.10 -58.12 -8.28
N ILE A 604 -42.71 -57.03 -7.61
CA ILE A 604 -43.61 -56.23 -6.79
C ILE A 604 -44.53 -55.34 -7.65
N PRO A 605 -45.74 -55.04 -7.17
CA PRO A 605 -46.62 -54.05 -7.81
C PRO A 605 -46.05 -52.63 -7.74
N SER A 606 -46.62 -51.72 -8.53
CA SER A 606 -46.27 -50.29 -8.55
C SER A 606 -46.64 -49.54 -7.25
N ALA A 607 -47.23 -50.21 -6.26
CA ALA A 607 -47.40 -49.67 -4.92
C ALA A 607 -47.39 -50.77 -3.86
N LEU A 608 -46.70 -50.55 -2.74
CA LEU A 608 -46.66 -51.45 -1.58
C LEU A 608 -47.09 -50.73 -0.30
N TYR A 609 -47.64 -51.48 0.64
CA TYR A 609 -47.97 -51.01 1.99
C TYR A 609 -46.97 -51.57 2.99
N PHE A 610 -46.38 -50.70 3.79
CA PHE A 610 -45.47 -51.03 4.87
C PHE A 610 -46.17 -50.82 6.20
N SER A 611 -46.07 -51.81 7.08
CA SER A 611 -46.57 -51.76 8.45
C SER A 611 -45.43 -51.50 9.44
N TYR A 612 -45.78 -51.18 10.68
CA TYR A 612 -44.80 -51.00 11.76
C TYR A 612 -43.89 -52.23 11.95
N SER A 613 -44.38 -53.44 11.65
CA SER A 613 -43.61 -54.67 11.79
C SER A 613 -42.56 -54.87 10.68
N ASP A 614 -42.73 -54.20 9.54
CA ASP A 614 -41.77 -54.24 8.42
C ASP A 614 -40.52 -53.42 8.70
N VAL A 615 -40.61 -52.46 9.62
CA VAL A 615 -39.54 -51.52 9.98
C VAL A 615 -38.90 -51.95 11.31
N PRO A 616 -37.59 -52.25 11.33
CA PRO A 616 -36.84 -52.54 12.55
C PRO A 616 -36.72 -51.32 13.49
N GLU A 617 -36.29 -51.54 14.74
CA GLU A 617 -36.20 -50.48 15.76
C GLU A 617 -35.32 -49.30 15.35
N LEU A 618 -34.23 -49.56 14.62
CA LEU A 618 -33.30 -48.52 14.14
C LEU A 618 -33.69 -47.95 12.75
N GLY A 619 -34.83 -48.37 12.20
CA GLY A 619 -35.22 -48.09 10.82
C GLY A 619 -34.57 -49.02 9.79
N ALA A 620 -34.99 -48.89 8.53
CA ALA A 620 -34.40 -49.62 7.42
C ALA A 620 -34.49 -48.83 6.11
N VAL A 621 -33.46 -48.97 5.28
CA VAL A 621 -33.47 -48.51 3.89
C VAL A 621 -34.09 -49.59 3.03
N PHE A 622 -35.04 -49.21 2.19
CA PHE A 622 -35.67 -50.09 1.22
C PHE A 622 -35.19 -49.70 -0.16
N VAL A 623 -34.61 -50.66 -0.89
CA VAL A 623 -34.06 -50.44 -2.24
C VAL A 623 -34.96 -51.14 -3.24
N VAL A 624 -35.60 -50.35 -4.11
CA VAL A 624 -36.44 -50.81 -5.21
C VAL A 624 -35.61 -50.81 -6.49
N ALA A 625 -35.58 -51.94 -7.19
CA ALA A 625 -34.92 -52.07 -8.48
C ALA A 625 -35.94 -52.44 -9.56
N ALA A 626 -35.99 -51.67 -10.64
CA ALA A 626 -36.79 -51.94 -11.83
C ALA A 626 -35.88 -52.45 -12.95
N SER A 627 -36.18 -53.64 -13.47
CA SER A 627 -35.46 -54.27 -14.57
C SER A 627 -36.35 -54.38 -15.81
N ARG A 628 -35.85 -54.01 -16.98
CA ARG A 628 -36.52 -54.21 -18.27
C ARG A 628 -35.60 -54.86 -19.26
N THR A 629 -36.13 -55.73 -20.11
CA THR A 629 -35.37 -56.29 -21.24
C THR A 629 -35.61 -55.41 -22.45
N ILE A 630 -34.52 -54.90 -23.04
CA ILE A 630 -34.53 -54.19 -24.32
C ILE A 630 -33.92 -55.13 -25.36
N HIS A 631 -34.66 -55.37 -26.43
CA HIS A 631 -34.19 -56.14 -27.58
C HIS A 631 -33.38 -55.21 -28.50
N THR A 632 -32.07 -55.42 -28.61
CA THR A 632 -31.21 -54.69 -29.55
C THR A 632 -30.76 -55.61 -30.70
N GLU A 633 -30.14 -55.05 -31.74
CA GLU A 633 -29.61 -55.84 -32.87
C GLU A 633 -28.53 -56.87 -32.44
N ASP A 634 -27.90 -56.66 -31.28
CA ASP A 634 -26.91 -57.55 -30.67
C ASP A 634 -27.50 -58.57 -29.67
N GLY A 635 -28.82 -58.58 -29.47
CA GLY A 635 -29.56 -59.49 -28.58
C GLY A 635 -30.31 -58.79 -27.44
N ASP A 636 -30.84 -59.60 -26.53
CA ASP A 636 -31.63 -59.13 -25.38
C ASP A 636 -30.70 -58.59 -24.28
N GLN A 637 -30.83 -57.32 -23.95
CA GLN A 637 -30.10 -56.69 -22.85
C GLN A 637 -31.05 -56.29 -21.71
N VAL A 638 -30.75 -56.73 -20.49
CA VAL A 638 -31.52 -56.36 -19.30
C VAL A 638 -30.92 -55.10 -18.67
N TYR A 639 -31.74 -54.06 -18.57
CA TYR A 639 -31.39 -52.80 -17.92
C TYR A 639 -32.06 -52.73 -16.55
N THR A 640 -31.27 -52.55 -15.50
CA THR A 640 -31.76 -52.39 -14.13
C THR A 640 -31.45 -50.99 -13.62
N THR A 641 -32.48 -50.28 -13.18
CA THR A 641 -32.35 -49.01 -12.43
C THR A 641 -32.86 -49.21 -11.02
N SER A 642 -32.38 -48.42 -10.06
CA SER A 642 -32.82 -48.54 -8.66
C SER A 642 -33.02 -47.19 -7.99
N ALA A 643 -33.87 -47.17 -6.99
CA ALA A 643 -34.09 -46.05 -6.08
C ALA A 643 -34.31 -46.59 -4.67
N SER A 644 -34.04 -45.77 -3.66
CA SER A 644 -34.18 -46.17 -2.27
C SER A 644 -34.96 -45.14 -1.46
N PHE A 645 -35.61 -45.59 -0.40
CA PHE A 645 -36.27 -44.74 0.58
C PHE A 645 -36.05 -45.28 1.99
N LEU A 646 -36.11 -44.40 2.99
CA LEU A 646 -35.93 -44.74 4.39
C LEU A 646 -37.29 -44.82 5.07
N LEU A 647 -37.54 -45.89 5.83
CA LEU A 647 -38.63 -45.92 6.79
C LEU A 647 -38.06 -46.07 8.21
N THR A 648 -38.61 -45.32 9.13
CA THR A 648 -38.27 -45.36 10.56
C THR A 648 -39.55 -45.53 11.40
N ARG A 649 -39.39 -45.98 12.64
CA ARG A 649 -40.51 -46.02 13.58
C ARG A 649 -40.76 -44.63 14.13
N ALA A 650 -42.01 -44.20 14.15
CA ALA A 650 -42.39 -42.91 14.72
C ALA A 650 -42.08 -42.89 16.22
N VAL A 651 -41.43 -41.82 16.68
CA VAL A 651 -41.22 -41.57 18.11
C VAL A 651 -42.50 -40.97 18.69
N ILE A 652 -43.01 -41.54 19.78
CA ILE A 652 -44.19 -41.00 20.46
C ILE A 652 -43.77 -39.72 21.22
N HIS A 653 -44.35 -38.59 20.84
CA HIS A 653 -44.01 -37.27 21.39
C HIS A 653 -44.93 -36.83 22.55
N GLU A 654 -44.37 -36.08 23.49
CA GLU A 654 -45.07 -35.56 24.67
C GLU A 654 -45.91 -34.30 24.36
N VAL A 655 -47.21 -34.28 24.67
CA VAL A 655 -48.05 -33.08 24.50
C VAL A 655 -48.51 -32.54 25.85
N PHE A 656 -47.94 -31.42 26.30
CA PHE A 656 -48.33 -30.80 27.56
C PHE A 656 -49.66 -30.03 27.45
N MET A 657 -50.63 -30.41 28.28
CA MET A 657 -52.01 -29.92 28.25
C MET A 657 -52.39 -29.04 29.47
N GLY A 658 -51.43 -28.69 30.33
CA GLY A 658 -51.67 -27.79 31.47
C GLY A 658 -52.09 -28.53 32.75
N GLU A 659 -52.93 -27.89 33.58
CA GLU A 659 -53.47 -28.51 34.80
C GLU A 659 -54.56 -29.54 34.47
N TRP A 660 -54.72 -30.59 35.28
CA TRP A 660 -55.77 -31.57 35.09
C TRP A 660 -57.15 -30.96 35.28
N ASP A 661 -58.04 -31.21 34.32
CA ASP A 661 -59.43 -30.76 34.34
C ASP A 661 -60.37 -31.99 34.19
N PRO A 662 -61.27 -32.24 35.16
CA PRO A 662 -62.21 -33.37 35.13
C PRO A 662 -63.27 -33.28 34.02
N THR A 663 -63.34 -32.16 33.29
CA THR A 663 -64.26 -31.95 32.17
C THR A 663 -63.60 -32.19 30.81
N VAL A 664 -62.26 -32.32 30.77
CA VAL A 664 -61.49 -32.49 29.54
C VAL A 664 -61.24 -33.97 29.28
N THR A 665 -61.52 -34.41 28.05
CA THR A 665 -61.14 -35.76 27.60
C THR A 665 -59.74 -35.72 27.01
N TYR A 666 -58.81 -36.39 27.68
CA TYR A 666 -57.44 -36.62 27.23
C TYR A 666 -57.37 -37.91 26.44
N THR A 667 -56.77 -37.88 25.25
CA THR A 667 -56.65 -39.05 24.38
C THR A 667 -55.19 -39.27 24.00
N ARG A 668 -54.72 -40.51 24.15
CA ARG A 668 -53.41 -40.94 23.69
C ARG A 668 -53.52 -41.46 22.26
N THR A 669 -52.60 -41.05 21.39
CA THR A 669 -52.46 -41.58 20.05
C THR A 669 -51.17 -42.38 19.94
N SER A 670 -50.99 -43.09 18.83
CA SER A 670 -49.76 -43.82 18.53
C SER A 670 -48.55 -42.91 18.27
N ARG A 671 -48.79 -41.62 18.01
CA ARG A 671 -47.75 -40.60 17.78
C ARG A 671 -47.57 -39.61 18.92
N ALA A 672 -48.55 -39.49 19.82
CA ALA A 672 -48.50 -38.53 20.91
C ALA A 672 -49.16 -39.05 22.19
N TYR A 673 -48.58 -38.71 23.34
CA TYR A 673 -49.21 -38.92 24.64
C TYR A 673 -49.37 -37.60 25.38
N PRO A 674 -50.56 -37.32 25.96
CA PRO A 674 -50.78 -36.09 26.68
C PRO A 674 -50.15 -36.14 28.08
N THR A 675 -49.65 -34.99 28.54
CA THR A 675 -49.17 -34.76 29.90
C THR A 675 -49.87 -33.58 30.55
N ILE A 676 -50.01 -33.64 31.86
CA ILE A 676 -50.77 -32.68 32.68
C ILE A 676 -50.04 -32.43 34.00
N THR A 677 -50.49 -31.43 34.76
CA THR A 677 -50.08 -31.17 36.14
C THR A 677 -51.27 -31.32 37.09
N TYR A 678 -51.07 -31.97 38.23
CA TYR A 678 -52.08 -32.13 39.28
C TYR A 678 -51.41 -32.38 40.64
N GLY A 679 -51.87 -31.69 41.69
CA GLY A 679 -51.31 -31.78 43.04
C GLY A 679 -49.82 -31.41 43.15
N GLY A 680 -49.35 -30.50 42.27
CA GLY A 680 -47.94 -30.11 42.19
C GLY A 680 -47.01 -31.13 41.50
N CYS A 681 -47.57 -32.20 40.92
CA CYS A 681 -46.85 -33.23 40.17
C CYS A 681 -47.28 -33.22 38.69
N LYS A 682 -46.42 -33.67 37.79
CA LYS A 682 -46.66 -33.86 36.35
C LYS A 682 -47.01 -35.32 36.09
N TRP A 683 -48.01 -35.57 35.27
CA TRP A 683 -48.51 -36.90 34.93
C TRP A 683 -48.58 -37.07 33.41
N TYR A 684 -48.39 -38.28 32.92
CA TYR A 684 -48.65 -38.66 31.53
C TYR A 684 -49.78 -39.67 31.47
N LEU A 685 -50.58 -39.60 30.40
CA LEU A 685 -51.68 -40.51 30.19
C LEU A 685 -51.13 -41.87 29.72
N ASN A 686 -51.36 -42.90 30.53
CA ASN A 686 -50.98 -44.26 30.21
C ASN A 686 -52.08 -45.00 29.45
N ALA A 687 -53.35 -44.77 29.81
CA ALA A 687 -54.51 -45.33 29.10
C ALA A 687 -54.73 -44.70 27.71
N ASN A 688 -55.61 -45.30 26.90
CA ASN A 688 -55.96 -44.77 25.57
C ASN A 688 -56.75 -43.44 25.67
N SER A 689 -57.57 -43.29 26.71
CA SER A 689 -58.28 -42.05 27.02
C SER A 689 -58.59 -41.92 28.50
N SER A 690 -58.85 -40.69 28.95
CA SER A 690 -59.29 -40.32 30.31
C SER A 690 -60.16 -39.07 30.26
N THR A 691 -61.31 -39.05 30.94
CA THR A 691 -62.18 -37.85 31.00
C THR A 691 -62.36 -37.32 32.42
N ASN A 692 -62.44 -38.20 33.43
CA ASN A 692 -62.67 -37.80 34.82
C ASN A 692 -61.88 -38.69 35.80
N ASP A 693 -60.87 -39.40 35.30
CA ASP A 693 -60.00 -40.20 36.15
C ASP A 693 -58.94 -39.27 36.76
N GLU A 694 -59.02 -39.06 38.07
CA GLU A 694 -58.10 -38.19 38.80
C GLU A 694 -56.68 -38.78 38.80
N PRO A 695 -55.62 -37.97 38.58
CA PRO A 695 -54.24 -38.44 38.68
C PRO A 695 -53.81 -38.67 40.13
N TYR A 696 -53.32 -39.87 40.44
CA TYR A 696 -52.72 -40.22 41.73
C TYR A 696 -51.68 -41.34 41.56
N PRO A 697 -50.73 -41.54 42.51
CA PRO A 697 -49.58 -42.42 42.32
C PRO A 697 -49.92 -43.89 41.98
N GLY A 698 -51.10 -44.37 42.41
CA GLY A 698 -51.60 -45.73 42.15
C GLY A 698 -52.50 -45.86 40.91
N SER A 699 -52.71 -44.78 40.14
CA SER A 699 -53.62 -44.80 38.99
C SER A 699 -53.11 -45.73 37.89
N SER A 700 -54.03 -46.50 37.29
CA SER A 700 -53.79 -47.28 36.07
C SER A 700 -53.89 -46.41 34.80
N VAL A 701 -54.56 -45.25 34.92
CA VAL A 701 -54.87 -44.31 33.85
C VAL A 701 -53.76 -43.27 33.70
N TRP A 702 -53.32 -42.66 34.81
CA TRP A 702 -52.28 -41.65 34.84
C TRP A 702 -51.01 -42.17 35.51
N LYS A 703 -49.84 -41.83 34.96
CA LYS A 703 -48.55 -42.19 35.54
C LYS A 703 -47.70 -40.94 35.75
N MET A 704 -47.02 -40.87 36.89
CA MET A 704 -46.28 -39.67 37.29
C MET A 704 -44.96 -39.54 36.51
N LEU A 705 -44.61 -38.32 36.11
CA LEU A 705 -43.40 -37.98 35.33
C LEU A 705 -42.39 -37.11 36.13
N TYR A 706 -42.82 -36.03 36.80
CA TYR A 706 -41.96 -35.14 37.61
C TYR A 706 -42.75 -34.54 38.80
N GLY A 707 -42.11 -34.26 39.93
CA GLY A 707 -42.77 -34.13 41.25
C GLY A 707 -42.29 -35.17 42.27
N VAL A 708 -41.15 -35.79 41.93
CA VAL A 708 -40.42 -36.89 42.56
C VAL A 708 -41.29 -38.06 43.00
N ALA A 709 -41.05 -39.21 42.38
CA ALA A 709 -41.41 -40.51 42.97
C ALA A 709 -40.64 -40.79 44.28
N ASP A 710 -40.18 -39.76 44.98
CA ASP A 710 -39.55 -39.84 46.28
C ASP A 710 -40.65 -40.12 47.28
N LEU A 711 -40.66 -41.37 47.71
CA LEU A 711 -41.42 -41.82 48.85
C LEU A 711 -40.74 -41.23 50.09
N THR A 712 -41.45 -40.38 50.83
CA THR A 712 -40.94 -39.72 52.04
C THR A 712 -41.88 -39.95 53.20
N ILE A 713 -41.34 -40.32 54.36
CA ILE A 713 -42.13 -40.40 55.60
C ILE A 713 -42.10 -39.04 56.29
N ARG A 714 -43.24 -38.58 56.79
CA ARG A 714 -43.36 -37.38 57.63
C ARG A 714 -44.02 -37.76 58.95
N PHE A 715 -43.58 -37.17 60.06
CA PHE A 715 -44.11 -37.48 61.39
C PHE A 715 -45.13 -36.44 61.84
N TYR A 716 -46.25 -36.92 62.37
CA TYR A 716 -47.30 -36.10 62.95
C TYR A 716 -47.47 -36.41 64.43
N ASP A 717 -47.84 -35.39 65.21
CA ASP A 717 -48.17 -35.55 66.63
C ASP A 717 -49.60 -36.06 66.84
N ALA A 718 -50.01 -36.23 68.10
CA ALA A 718 -51.35 -36.68 68.45
C ALA A 718 -52.48 -35.72 68.02
N ASN A 719 -52.15 -34.47 67.68
CA ASN A 719 -53.07 -33.45 67.18
C ASN A 719 -53.02 -33.31 65.64
N ALA A 720 -52.38 -34.27 64.96
CA ALA A 720 -52.16 -34.26 63.51
C ALA A 720 -51.39 -33.01 63.01
N GLN A 721 -50.52 -32.43 63.84
CA GLN A 721 -49.58 -31.38 63.42
C GLN A 721 -48.26 -31.99 62.97
N LEU A 722 -47.70 -31.46 61.89
CA LEU A 722 -46.42 -31.91 61.35
C LEU A 722 -45.31 -31.58 62.36
N ILE A 723 -44.53 -32.59 62.75
CA ILE A 723 -43.37 -32.42 63.62
C ILE A 723 -42.19 -31.96 62.75
N THR A 724 -41.84 -30.67 62.85
CA THR A 724 -40.80 -30.05 62.01
C THR A 724 -39.46 -29.85 62.71
N THR A 725 -39.39 -29.92 64.05
CA THR A 725 -38.14 -29.85 64.85
C THR A 725 -38.29 -30.62 66.18
N SER A 726 -37.22 -31.29 66.62
CA SER A 726 -37.16 -32.04 67.89
C SER A 726 -36.97 -31.10 69.08
N ALA A 727 -38.06 -30.69 69.74
CA ALA A 727 -37.96 -29.94 71.00
C ALA A 727 -37.57 -30.89 72.16
N GLN A 728 -36.31 -30.86 72.59
CA GLN A 728 -35.84 -31.61 73.76
C GLN A 728 -36.16 -30.85 75.06
N ILE A 729 -36.84 -31.53 76.00
CA ILE A 729 -36.74 -31.24 77.44
C ILE A 729 -35.74 -32.26 78.02
N PRO A 730 -34.57 -31.84 78.56
CA PRO A 730 -33.62 -32.76 79.15
C PRO A 730 -34.26 -33.53 80.31
N GLY A 731 -34.35 -34.86 80.19
CA GLY A 731 -34.73 -35.77 81.27
C GLY A 731 -36.15 -36.36 81.23
N GLN A 732 -37.02 -35.96 80.30
CA GLN A 732 -38.33 -36.59 80.14
C GLN A 732 -38.73 -36.73 78.66
N VAL A 733 -38.87 -37.98 78.20
CA VAL A 733 -39.37 -38.33 76.87
C VAL A 733 -40.82 -38.78 76.98
N ASP A 734 -41.69 -38.11 76.22
CA ASP A 734 -43.08 -38.51 75.95
C ASP A 734 -43.51 -37.93 74.59
N LEU A 735 -43.25 -38.65 73.50
CA LEU A 735 -43.53 -38.23 72.13
C LEU A 735 -44.44 -39.24 71.42
N TYR A 736 -45.58 -38.77 70.90
CA TYR A 736 -46.42 -39.54 69.99
C TYR A 736 -45.98 -39.31 68.54
N LEU A 737 -45.72 -40.40 67.82
CA LEU A 737 -45.30 -40.38 66.42
C LEU A 737 -46.33 -41.12 65.56
N ASP A 738 -46.98 -40.37 64.68
CA ASP A 738 -47.78 -40.88 63.56
C ASP A 738 -47.00 -40.70 62.25
N PRO A 739 -46.22 -41.70 61.80
CA PRO A 739 -45.53 -41.63 60.53
C PRO A 739 -46.54 -41.77 59.38
N ARG A 740 -46.38 -40.92 58.38
CA ARG A 740 -47.22 -40.91 57.16
C ARG A 740 -46.35 -40.94 55.93
N LEU A 741 -46.68 -41.80 54.97
CA LEU A 741 -45.94 -41.94 53.73
C LEU A 741 -46.51 -41.01 52.67
N PHE A 742 -45.64 -40.22 52.05
CA PHE A 742 -45.96 -39.32 50.96
C PHE A 742 -45.26 -39.76 49.69
N CYS A 743 -45.97 -39.74 48.56
CA CYS A 743 -45.38 -39.80 47.22
C CYS A 743 -45.50 -38.41 46.59
N GLY A 744 -44.38 -37.70 46.46
CA GLY A 744 -44.38 -36.27 46.18
C GLY A 744 -45.12 -35.48 47.27
N ASN A 745 -46.27 -34.88 46.90
CA ASN A 745 -47.13 -34.14 47.83
C ASN A 745 -48.38 -34.91 48.30
N PHE A 746 -48.61 -36.13 47.82
CA PHE A 746 -49.79 -36.91 48.15
C PHE A 746 -49.54 -37.82 49.36
N ASP A 747 -50.39 -37.70 50.39
CA ASP A 747 -50.41 -38.63 51.52
C ASP A 747 -51.03 -39.95 51.07
N ILE A 748 -50.20 -40.98 50.96
CA ILE A 748 -50.61 -42.34 50.54
C ILE A 748 -50.67 -43.31 51.72
N THR A 749 -50.61 -42.81 52.95
CA THR A 749 -50.58 -43.65 54.17
C THR A 749 -51.75 -44.61 54.27
N SER A 750 -52.93 -44.22 53.78
CA SER A 750 -54.13 -45.07 53.79
C SER A 750 -54.05 -46.27 52.84
N GLN A 751 -53.08 -46.30 51.92
CA GLN A 751 -52.83 -47.44 51.03
C GLN A 751 -51.96 -48.51 51.69
N LEU A 752 -51.38 -48.22 52.85
CA LEU A 752 -50.56 -49.13 53.63
C LEU A 752 -51.36 -49.70 54.80
N THR A 753 -51.01 -50.92 55.18
CA THR A 753 -51.50 -51.61 56.37
C THR A 753 -50.39 -51.67 57.42
N ASP A 754 -50.72 -52.03 58.66
CA ASP A 754 -49.73 -52.14 59.74
C ASP A 754 -48.59 -53.13 59.42
N SER A 755 -48.80 -54.14 58.57
CA SER A 755 -47.72 -55.05 58.14
C SER A 755 -46.67 -54.42 57.23
N ASP A 756 -46.98 -53.26 56.64
CA ASP A 756 -46.08 -52.53 55.76
C ASP A 756 -45.18 -51.55 56.53
N TRP A 757 -45.32 -51.48 57.86
CA TRP A 757 -44.52 -50.61 58.72
C TRP A 757 -43.66 -51.44 59.67
N ALA A 758 -42.39 -51.08 59.76
CA ALA A 758 -41.45 -51.66 60.71
C ALA A 758 -40.81 -50.57 61.57
N TRP A 759 -40.56 -50.88 62.84
CA TRP A 759 -39.86 -50.02 63.77
C TRP A 759 -38.60 -50.67 64.32
N GLU A 760 -37.56 -49.87 64.45
CA GLU A 760 -36.27 -50.24 65.05
C GLU A 760 -35.79 -49.16 65.99
N ARG A 761 -35.05 -49.57 67.03
CA ARG A 761 -34.33 -48.65 67.90
C ARG A 761 -32.82 -48.90 67.72
N TYR A 762 -32.06 -47.82 67.58
CA TYR A 762 -30.61 -47.84 67.46
C TYR A 762 -29.99 -46.80 68.38
N THR A 763 -29.33 -47.26 69.43
CA THR A 763 -28.60 -46.41 70.39
C THR A 763 -27.22 -46.06 69.83
N GLY A 764 -26.88 -44.80 69.56
CA GLY A 764 -25.58 -44.39 69.00
C GLY A 764 -25.70 -43.53 67.73
N ASN A 765 -24.62 -43.39 66.95
CA ASN A 765 -24.68 -42.69 65.67
C ASN A 765 -25.16 -43.65 64.57
N TYR A 766 -26.41 -43.49 64.13
CA TYR A 766 -26.93 -44.32 63.04
C TYR A 766 -26.17 -44.08 61.74
N GLY A 767 -25.78 -45.16 61.05
CA GLY A 767 -25.03 -45.10 59.78
C GLY A 767 -23.50 -44.97 59.92
N GLU A 768 -22.94 -45.15 61.12
CA GLU A 768 -21.49 -45.22 61.31
C GLU A 768 -20.86 -46.47 60.65
N GLU A 769 -19.69 -46.33 60.03
CA GLU A 769 -18.98 -47.44 59.36
C GLU A 769 -18.54 -48.55 60.34
N THR A 770 -18.42 -48.22 61.63
CA THR A 770 -18.03 -49.16 62.69
C THR A 770 -19.00 -49.05 63.85
N ASP A 771 -19.72 -50.12 64.18
CA ASP A 771 -20.71 -50.15 65.26
C ASP A 771 -20.04 -49.98 66.64
N THR A 772 -20.16 -48.79 67.22
CA THR A 772 -19.49 -48.38 68.47
C THR A 772 -20.29 -48.71 69.73
N ARG A 773 -21.45 -49.36 69.60
CA ARG A 773 -22.37 -49.63 70.72
C ARG A 773 -21.83 -50.68 71.69
N THR A 774 -22.14 -50.53 72.98
CA THR A 774 -21.81 -51.54 73.98
C THR A 774 -22.66 -52.81 73.79
N ALA A 775 -22.19 -53.97 74.24
CA ALA A 775 -22.95 -55.22 74.16
C ALA A 775 -24.32 -55.13 74.87
N ALA A 776 -24.41 -54.33 75.94
CA ALA A 776 -25.65 -54.07 76.66
C ALA A 776 -26.64 -53.23 75.83
N ASP A 777 -26.15 -52.21 75.10
CA ASP A 777 -26.99 -51.39 74.22
C ASP A 777 -27.53 -52.21 73.03
N LYS A 778 -26.68 -53.06 72.42
CA LYS A 778 -27.10 -53.96 71.32
C LYS A 778 -28.19 -54.93 71.75
N GLN A 779 -28.04 -55.54 72.93
CA GLN A 779 -29.05 -56.46 73.47
C GLN A 779 -30.34 -55.73 73.87
N SER A 780 -30.22 -54.51 74.42
CA SER A 780 -31.36 -53.67 74.77
C SER A 780 -32.17 -53.25 73.54
N ASP A 781 -31.50 -52.83 72.46
CA ASP A 781 -32.15 -52.45 71.19
C ASP A 781 -32.91 -53.62 70.56
N GLN A 782 -32.33 -54.83 70.57
CA GLN A 782 -33.02 -56.03 70.12
C GLN A 782 -34.22 -56.40 71.01
N GLY A 783 -34.09 -56.24 72.33
CA GLY A 783 -35.16 -56.51 73.29
C GLY A 783 -36.32 -55.51 73.23
N TRP A 784 -36.05 -54.25 72.90
CA TRP A 784 -37.05 -53.18 72.82
C TRP A 784 -38.16 -53.49 71.82
N ARG A 785 -37.79 -53.98 70.63
CA ARG A 785 -38.72 -54.38 69.57
C ARG A 785 -39.67 -55.47 70.06
N ASN A 786 -39.13 -56.54 70.65
CA ASN A 786 -39.91 -57.67 71.15
C ASN A 786 -40.82 -57.30 72.33
N ALA A 787 -40.45 -56.27 73.10
CA ALA A 787 -41.27 -55.77 74.21
C ALA A 787 -42.46 -54.91 73.74
N HIS A 788 -42.28 -54.10 72.69
CA HIS A 788 -43.36 -53.27 72.13
C HIS A 788 -44.32 -54.08 71.25
N TRP A 789 -43.78 -55.02 70.49
CA TRP A 789 -44.54 -55.87 69.58
C TRP A 789 -44.08 -57.32 69.71
N PRO A 790 -44.65 -58.10 70.66
CA PRO A 790 -44.31 -59.50 70.84
C PRO A 790 -44.83 -60.40 69.70
N GLU A 791 -45.79 -59.91 68.91
CA GLU A 791 -46.38 -60.58 67.74
C GLU A 791 -46.47 -59.59 66.55
N GLN A 792 -46.40 -60.08 65.31
CA GLN A 792 -46.53 -59.29 64.07
C GLN A 792 -48.00 -59.20 63.64
N PRO A 793 -48.44 -58.11 62.96
CA PRO A 793 -47.67 -56.96 62.51
C PRO A 793 -47.51 -55.84 63.56
N MET A 794 -46.47 -55.02 63.41
CA MET A 794 -46.23 -53.84 64.26
C MET A 794 -47.27 -52.75 63.98
N THR A 795 -47.69 -52.02 65.00
CA THR A 795 -48.58 -50.87 64.79
C THR A 795 -47.80 -49.71 64.17
N ARG A 796 -48.36 -49.06 63.14
CA ARG A 796 -47.74 -47.88 62.49
C ARG A 796 -47.36 -46.79 63.49
N THR A 797 -48.29 -46.42 64.35
CA THR A 797 -48.11 -45.34 65.33
C THR A 797 -47.45 -45.84 66.60
N ILE A 798 -46.57 -45.02 67.18
CA ILE A 798 -45.89 -45.34 68.44
C ILE A 798 -45.87 -44.12 69.36
N ARG A 799 -45.92 -44.36 70.67
CA ARG A 799 -45.67 -43.34 71.69
C ARG A 799 -44.42 -43.69 72.47
N ILE A 800 -43.35 -42.94 72.23
CA ILE A 800 -42.05 -43.11 72.87
C ILE A 800 -42.07 -42.43 74.24
N ARG A 801 -41.73 -43.16 75.29
CA ARG A 801 -41.65 -42.73 76.68
C ARG A 801 -40.24 -42.96 77.24
N ASN A 802 -39.98 -42.46 78.44
CA ASN A 802 -38.73 -42.75 79.17
C ASN A 802 -38.43 -44.25 79.32
N ALA A 803 -39.44 -45.12 79.38
CA ALA A 803 -39.25 -46.58 79.46
C ALA A 803 -38.65 -47.18 78.17
N ASP A 804 -38.70 -46.43 77.07
CA ASP A 804 -38.28 -46.86 75.74
C ASP A 804 -36.84 -46.44 75.43
N MET A 805 -36.18 -45.78 76.37
CA MET A 805 -34.78 -45.41 76.31
C MET A 805 -33.89 -46.57 76.79
N PRO A 806 -32.64 -46.69 76.29
CA PRO A 806 -31.72 -47.71 76.74
C PRO A 806 -31.26 -47.46 78.19
N PRO A 807 -30.75 -48.49 78.90
CA PRO A 807 -30.25 -48.36 80.28
C PRO A 807 -29.13 -47.31 80.46
N THR A 808 -28.44 -46.97 79.37
CA THR A 808 -27.36 -45.99 79.31
C THR A 808 -27.86 -44.55 79.15
N TRP A 809 -29.17 -44.31 79.01
CA TRP A 809 -29.77 -42.98 78.98
C TRP A 809 -29.83 -42.34 80.38
N PRO A 810 -29.52 -41.03 80.55
CA PRO A 810 -29.20 -40.01 79.54
C PRO A 810 -27.71 -39.86 79.22
N MET A 811 -26.87 -40.82 79.60
CA MET A 811 -25.40 -40.75 79.42
C MET A 811 -24.93 -41.16 78.01
N CYS A 812 -25.78 -41.81 77.20
CA CYS A 812 -25.48 -42.17 75.82
C CYS A 812 -25.62 -40.96 74.86
N ALA A 813 -24.88 -40.97 73.75
CA ALA A 813 -24.76 -39.81 72.86
C ALA A 813 -26.06 -39.46 72.09
N LYS A 814 -26.77 -40.46 71.54
CA LYS A 814 -28.03 -40.31 70.78
C LYS A 814 -28.83 -41.61 70.80
N VAL A 815 -30.15 -41.54 70.77
CA VAL A 815 -31.05 -42.71 70.58
C VAL A 815 -31.91 -42.48 69.33
N ASN A 816 -31.82 -43.36 68.34
CA ASN A 816 -32.55 -43.24 67.08
C ASN A 816 -33.69 -44.26 67.05
N PHE A 817 -34.89 -43.79 66.72
CA PHE A 817 -36.04 -44.62 66.38
C PHE A 817 -36.24 -44.54 64.88
N ILE A 818 -36.06 -45.67 64.21
CA ILE A 818 -36.13 -45.77 62.75
C ILE A 818 -37.47 -46.42 62.44
N VAL A 819 -38.26 -45.75 61.62
CA VAL A 819 -39.44 -46.33 60.99
C VAL A 819 -39.11 -46.63 59.55
N THR A 820 -39.54 -47.78 59.04
CA THR A 820 -39.42 -48.14 57.64
C THR A 820 -40.82 -48.47 57.12
N ALA A 821 -41.23 -47.80 56.04
CA ALA A 821 -42.43 -48.18 55.30
C ALA A 821 -42.03 -49.04 54.10
N THR A 822 -42.79 -50.09 53.78
CA THR A 822 -42.62 -50.90 52.57
C THR A 822 -43.74 -50.56 51.60
N TYR A 823 -43.41 -50.05 50.42
CA TYR A 823 -44.40 -49.72 49.37
C TYR A 823 -43.88 -50.14 48.01
N ASP A 824 -44.68 -50.93 47.27
CA ASP A 824 -44.33 -51.45 45.93
C ASP A 824 -42.95 -52.15 45.86
N GLY A 825 -42.60 -52.88 46.93
CA GLY A 825 -41.32 -53.58 47.07
C GLY A 825 -40.11 -52.70 47.47
N LEU A 826 -40.31 -51.41 47.68
CA LEU A 826 -39.30 -50.48 48.17
C LEU A 826 -39.40 -50.29 49.69
N GLU A 827 -38.26 -50.27 50.37
CA GLU A 827 -38.16 -49.95 51.80
C GLU A 827 -37.73 -48.49 52.00
N ILE A 828 -38.54 -47.71 52.70
CA ILE A 828 -38.38 -46.27 52.89
C ILE A 828 -38.15 -45.99 54.37
N PRO A 829 -36.89 -45.84 54.82
CA PRO A 829 -36.59 -45.55 56.21
C PRO A 829 -36.71 -44.05 56.51
N ASN A 830 -37.11 -43.70 57.72
CA ASN A 830 -36.97 -42.38 58.29
C ASN A 830 -36.70 -42.47 59.81
N ILE A 831 -36.04 -41.46 60.37
CA ILE A 831 -35.41 -41.54 61.69
C ILE A 831 -35.87 -40.37 62.55
N VAL A 832 -36.22 -40.68 63.80
CA VAL A 832 -36.38 -39.71 64.88
C VAL A 832 -35.28 -39.95 65.92
N SER A 833 -34.40 -38.98 66.12
CA SER A 833 -33.29 -39.05 67.07
C SER A 833 -33.59 -38.24 68.33
N PHE A 834 -33.23 -38.78 69.50
CA PHE A 834 -33.28 -38.13 70.80
C PHE A 834 -31.91 -37.99 71.43
#